data_AF-A0A8D5JCR6-F1
#
_entry.id   AF-A0A8D5JCR6-F1
#
_cell.length_a   1.000
_cell.length_b   1.000
_cell.length_c   1.000
_cell.angle_alpha   90.00
_cell.angle_beta   90.00
_cell.angle_gamma   90.00
#
_symmetry.space_group_name_H-M   'P 1'
#
loop_
_entity.id
_entity.type
_entity.pdbx_description
1 polymer ?
#
loop_
_entity_poly.entity_id
_entity_poly.type
_entity_poly.pdbx_seq_one_letter_code
_entity_poly.pdbx_strand_id
1 'polypeptide(L)'
;MAITKTDIKLMASERLDDSVDGGGRMTGTEIVDGNVNNLFPDISRLDRVMGRVSLRKGFVAVLTENQDTYYGVNVIITDPAEDPLVSVCMFTTDNPFDKRVGARDRIESYVVQGTRFAGYLWGRHIAGARAIALIMEPKEELPGVGDVLYLVEGDNSQYVRITDVSSNSTAFDSTVKNVVTCGISDPLRFDFYGYEVADANKSDKSLVYTTLVADAAAYFGVMRPTAQMNKGDLVVNVDSIYTHLVPSAQSESPIVDVTAGTVPASFASGDGTDFQYSSALYQQPGISNYLPVPAVPGTLTFGGQGHYFHTVGDKVIYDNNGQEVGTIDHASGRIDYYPNIAPVLTGNTGSLTFQPAAGGLRIGNSKALPVLLSNRGYNYVTSLVPLPDPGSVVVDYMAQGKWYRLKDDGNGVLRGISGSGSVDYGTGSLIITCGALPDADTAIMINWGNPIEYINRGGKTLTNRFVLNHTVAEGSINPGSLQIKWWQGGQELTATDDGSGAITGSDAGGTVIYARGEIRFTPAVTPDDGSQISFEYEQFAKVIHSQGVSSGNNSFTLPSFPVKPGTLHMQMDYSGHGYTRTVDLHDDGAGHIICDPPLITVGKPLGHDSWEGSTKITVLETAGTIDYNTGQIFFYGTASGLVKWIEKQMKTETVEV
;
A
#
# COMPACT_ATOMS: atom_id res chain seq x y z
N MET A 1 50.78 -10.29 55.89
CA MET A 1 49.60 -10.81 56.62
C MET A 1 48.43 -10.48 55.72
N ALA A 2 47.75 -11.45 55.11
CA ALA A 2 46.91 -11.21 53.93
C ALA A 2 45.85 -10.11 54.12
N ILE A 3 45.63 -9.30 53.07
CA ILE A 3 44.52 -8.34 53.00
C ILE A 3 43.20 -9.11 53.12
N THR A 4 42.39 -8.76 54.12
CA THR A 4 41.11 -9.38 54.41
C THR A 4 39.94 -8.51 53.92
N LYS A 5 38.74 -9.09 53.87
CA LYS A 5 37.53 -8.36 53.45
C LYS A 5 37.23 -7.13 54.32
N THR A 6 37.60 -7.16 55.61
CA THR A 6 37.38 -6.05 56.54
C THR A 6 38.32 -4.86 56.30
N ASP A 7 39.38 -5.06 55.51
CA ASP A 7 40.35 -4.02 55.20
C ASP A 7 39.91 -3.18 53.99
N ILE A 8 38.93 -3.65 53.22
CA ILE A 8 38.34 -2.92 52.08
C ILE A 8 37.19 -2.06 52.59
N LYS A 9 37.35 -0.74 52.52
CA LYS A 9 36.40 0.23 53.05
C LYS A 9 35.94 1.21 51.99
N LEU A 10 34.68 1.64 52.10
CA LEU A 10 34.14 2.75 51.32
C LEU A 10 34.31 4.03 52.14
N MET A 11 35.05 5.00 51.60
CA MET A 11 35.39 6.26 52.25
C MET A 11 34.60 7.42 51.64
N ALA A 12 34.21 8.38 52.47
CA ALA A 12 33.48 9.56 52.06
C ALA A 12 34.38 10.57 51.35
N SER A 13 33.81 11.31 50.38
CA SER A 13 34.44 12.49 49.80
C SER A 13 34.41 13.69 50.76
N GLU A 14 35.26 14.69 50.52
CA GLU A 14 35.36 15.93 51.29
C GLU A 14 34.00 16.60 51.51
N ARG A 15 33.14 16.58 50.48
CA ARG A 15 31.75 17.04 50.57
C ARG A 15 30.85 15.96 49.98
N LEU A 16 30.00 15.36 50.82
CA LEU A 16 29.07 14.31 50.44
C LEU A 16 27.65 14.87 50.23
N ASP A 17 27.54 15.93 49.43
CA ASP A 17 26.28 16.62 49.16
C ASP A 17 26.02 16.79 47.66
N ASP A 18 24.79 17.19 47.31
CA ASP A 18 24.40 17.52 45.93
C ASP A 18 24.74 18.97 45.55
N SER A 19 25.61 19.66 46.30
CA SER A 19 25.99 21.03 45.99
C SER A 19 26.87 21.08 44.74
N VAL A 20 27.03 22.27 44.16
CA VAL A 20 27.91 22.49 42.99
C VAL A 20 29.36 22.04 43.30
N ASP A 21 29.80 22.19 44.55
CA ASP A 21 31.13 21.76 45.01
C ASP A 21 31.17 20.34 45.59
N GLY A 22 30.09 19.57 45.53
CA GLY A 22 30.02 18.20 46.05
C GLY A 22 31.10 17.31 45.44
N GLY A 23 31.68 16.39 46.20
CA GLY A 23 32.83 15.57 45.81
C GLY A 23 34.13 16.01 46.47
N GLY A 24 35.23 16.07 45.71
CA GLY A 24 36.55 16.46 46.21
C GLY A 24 37.43 15.29 46.64
N ARG A 25 38.33 15.53 47.62
CA ARG A 25 39.33 14.56 48.09
C ARG A 25 38.73 13.44 48.93
N MET A 26 39.41 12.29 49.00
CA MET A 26 39.09 11.24 49.96
C MET A 26 39.33 11.74 51.39
N THR A 27 38.38 11.47 52.29
CA THR A 27 38.52 11.75 53.72
C THR A 27 38.79 10.48 54.53
N GLY A 28 39.15 10.63 55.80
CA GLY A 28 39.27 9.52 56.74
C GLY A 28 37.93 8.99 57.27
N THR A 29 36.80 9.55 56.83
CA THR A 29 35.46 9.16 57.27
C THR A 29 34.96 7.96 56.47
N GLU A 30 34.68 6.87 57.16
CA GLU A 30 34.15 5.64 56.56
C GLU A 30 32.63 5.71 56.36
N ILE A 31 32.16 5.28 55.19
CA ILE A 31 30.76 4.98 54.93
C ILE A 31 30.48 3.59 55.50
N VAL A 32 29.97 3.56 56.73
CA VAL A 32 29.67 2.33 57.47
C VAL A 32 28.56 1.54 56.79
N ASP A 33 28.80 0.24 56.61
CA ASP A 33 27.82 -0.72 56.07
C ASP A 33 26.57 -0.82 56.96
N GLY A 34 25.40 -1.01 56.34
CA GLY A 34 24.10 -1.10 57.01
C GLY A 34 23.56 0.20 57.62
N ASN A 35 24.31 1.31 57.58
CA ASN A 35 23.83 2.60 58.05
C ASN A 35 23.02 3.32 56.96
N VAL A 36 21.72 3.50 57.21
CA VAL A 36 20.80 4.14 56.27
C VAL A 36 21.14 5.63 56.16
N ASN A 37 21.00 6.17 54.95
CA ASN A 37 21.22 7.57 54.62
C ASN A 37 22.65 8.11 54.78
N ASN A 38 23.63 7.22 54.87
CA ASN A 38 25.03 7.62 55.03
C ASN A 38 25.70 8.02 53.70
N LEU A 39 25.16 7.56 52.55
CA LEU A 39 25.67 7.91 51.22
C LEU A 39 24.71 8.84 50.45
N PHE A 40 23.43 8.49 50.40
CA PHE A 40 22.37 9.29 49.79
C PHE A 40 21.31 9.64 50.84
N PRO A 41 20.77 10.87 50.86
CA PRO A 41 19.67 11.23 51.75
C PRO A 41 18.34 10.59 51.31
N ASP A 42 17.33 10.68 52.18
CA ASP A 42 15.97 10.28 51.86
C ASP A 42 15.41 11.02 50.64
N ILE A 43 14.60 10.32 49.84
CA ILE A 43 13.95 10.87 48.66
C ILE A 43 12.66 11.60 49.08
N SER A 44 12.54 12.88 48.73
CA SER A 44 11.35 13.66 49.05
C SER A 44 10.16 13.34 48.12
N ARG A 45 8.93 13.63 48.56
CA ARG A 45 7.73 13.49 47.71
C ARG A 45 7.79 14.38 46.45
N LEU A 46 8.43 15.54 46.55
CA LEU A 46 8.60 16.45 45.42
C LEU A 46 9.58 15.86 44.40
N ASP A 47 10.70 15.31 44.87
CA ASP A 47 11.69 14.64 44.01
C ASP A 47 11.07 13.44 43.29
N ARG A 48 10.11 12.77 43.93
CA ARG A 48 9.36 11.65 43.35
C ARG A 48 8.39 12.07 42.23
N VAL A 49 7.87 13.31 42.26
CA VAL A 49 6.92 13.82 41.27
C VAL A 49 7.63 14.54 40.11
N MET A 50 8.63 15.35 40.42
CA MET A 50 9.35 16.16 39.43
C MET A 50 10.53 15.42 38.79
N GLY A 51 11.01 14.34 39.42
CA GLY A 51 12.27 13.69 39.09
C GLY A 51 13.46 14.50 39.59
N ARG A 52 14.51 13.81 40.06
CA ARG A 52 15.77 14.43 40.48
C ARG A 52 16.96 13.54 40.16
N VAL A 53 18.09 14.16 39.83
CA VAL A 53 19.41 13.50 39.70
C VAL A 53 20.28 13.85 40.90
N SER A 54 20.71 12.84 41.64
CA SER A 54 21.68 12.97 42.75
C SER A 54 22.98 12.25 42.40
N LEU A 55 24.10 12.89 42.66
CA LEU A 55 25.44 12.39 42.36
C LEU A 55 26.26 12.36 43.65
N ARG A 56 26.91 11.22 43.93
CA ARG A 56 27.77 11.04 45.10
C ARG A 56 29.11 10.47 44.66
N LYS A 57 30.18 10.96 45.27
CA LYS A 57 31.53 10.44 45.09
C LYS A 57 31.90 9.60 46.30
N GLY A 58 32.17 8.33 46.06
CA GLY A 58 32.73 7.41 47.06
C GLY A 58 34.12 6.96 46.63
N PHE A 59 34.98 6.65 47.60
CA PHE A 59 36.31 6.11 47.35
C PHE A 59 36.40 4.71 47.94
N VAL A 60 36.92 3.75 47.18
CA VAL A 60 37.27 2.45 47.75
C VAL A 60 38.73 2.50 48.16
N ALA A 61 38.99 2.29 49.45
CA ALA A 61 40.32 2.30 50.03
C ALA A 61 40.60 0.97 50.74
N VAL A 62 41.82 0.47 50.56
CA VAL A 62 42.33 -0.63 51.38
C VAL A 62 43.12 -0.03 52.53
N LEU A 63 42.61 -0.20 53.74
CA LEU A 63 43.22 0.31 54.96
C LEU A 63 43.84 -0.85 55.72
N THR A 64 45.12 -1.12 55.43
CA THR A 64 45.93 -2.12 56.13
C THR A 64 47.18 -1.50 56.73
N GLU A 65 47.66 -2.06 57.84
CA GLU A 65 48.95 -1.69 58.45
C GLU A 65 50.14 -2.47 57.83
N ASN A 66 49.88 -3.29 56.80
CA ASN A 66 50.87 -4.14 56.14
C ASN A 66 51.41 -3.50 54.83
N GLN A 67 52.48 -4.09 54.27
CA GLN A 67 53.07 -3.67 52.99
C GLN A 67 52.75 -4.66 51.85
N ASP A 68 51.71 -5.48 52.00
CA ASP A 68 51.38 -6.53 51.03
C ASP A 68 50.88 -5.88 49.72
N THR A 69 51.29 -6.42 48.57
CA THR A 69 50.96 -5.84 47.26
C THR A 69 49.46 -5.94 46.97
N TYR A 70 48.85 -4.80 46.68
CA TYR A 70 47.46 -4.69 46.29
C TYR A 70 47.28 -4.96 44.79
N TYR A 71 46.48 -5.98 44.46
CA TYR A 71 46.23 -6.43 43.07
C TYR A 71 45.00 -5.80 42.40
N GLY A 72 44.27 -4.93 43.12
CA GLY A 72 43.09 -4.23 42.62
C GLY A 72 41.82 -4.51 43.45
N VAL A 73 40.80 -3.67 43.23
CA VAL A 73 39.45 -3.81 43.80
C VAL A 73 38.44 -3.65 42.68
N ASN A 74 37.40 -4.47 42.75
CA ASN A 74 36.26 -4.38 41.85
C ASN A 74 35.06 -3.91 42.66
N VAL A 75 34.30 -2.97 42.10
CA VAL A 75 33.05 -2.48 42.68
C VAL A 75 31.92 -2.90 41.74
N ILE A 76 30.88 -3.50 42.31
CA ILE A 76 29.70 -3.92 41.59
C ILE A 76 28.46 -3.42 42.30
N ILE A 77 27.40 -3.14 41.55
CA ILE A 77 26.06 -2.99 42.10
C ILE A 77 25.43 -4.38 42.07
N THR A 78 25.13 -4.94 43.23
CA THR A 78 24.60 -6.31 43.32
C THR A 78 23.10 -6.38 43.06
N ASP A 79 22.36 -5.41 43.59
CA ASP A 79 20.90 -5.36 43.53
C ASP A 79 20.42 -3.98 43.08
N PRO A 80 19.40 -3.91 42.20
CA PRO A 80 18.76 -2.63 41.88
C PRO A 80 17.99 -2.11 43.10
N ALA A 81 17.67 -0.82 43.10
CA ALA A 81 16.80 -0.23 44.11
C ALA A 81 15.45 -0.97 44.19
N GLU A 82 14.91 -1.10 45.40
CA GLU A 82 13.59 -1.72 45.62
C GLU A 82 12.45 -0.91 44.99
N ASP A 83 12.63 0.40 44.87
CA ASP A 83 11.68 1.31 44.21
C ASP A 83 11.90 1.30 42.68
N PRO A 84 10.92 0.87 41.87
CA PRO A 84 11.06 0.81 40.41
C PRO A 84 11.35 2.16 39.74
N LEU A 85 11.03 3.28 40.40
CA LEU A 85 11.25 4.63 39.87
C LEU A 85 12.67 5.16 40.15
N VAL A 86 13.50 4.40 40.88
CA VAL A 86 14.86 4.79 41.22
C VAL A 86 15.85 3.95 40.43
N SER A 87 16.56 4.59 39.50
CA SER A 87 17.68 3.99 38.78
C SER A 87 19.00 4.34 39.45
N VAL A 88 19.91 3.37 39.58
CA VAL A 88 21.25 3.57 40.15
C VAL A 88 22.28 3.11 39.13
N CYS A 89 23.27 3.96 38.85
CA CYS A 89 24.41 3.62 38.01
C CYS A 89 25.70 4.20 38.61
N MET A 90 26.83 3.59 38.26
CA MET A 90 28.17 4.07 38.59
C MET A 90 28.91 4.47 37.33
N PHE A 91 29.73 5.50 37.43
CA PHE A 91 30.66 5.91 36.37
C PHE A 91 31.92 6.49 37.02
N THR A 92 33.00 6.57 36.26
CA THR A 92 34.26 7.18 36.68
C THR A 92 34.58 8.38 35.81
N THR A 93 35.16 9.42 36.41
CA THR A 93 35.76 10.54 35.69
C THR A 93 37.28 10.43 35.60
N ASP A 94 37.84 9.33 36.12
CA ASP A 94 39.28 9.04 36.25
C ASP A 94 40.08 10.15 36.97
N ASN A 95 39.37 11.03 37.68
CA ASN A 95 39.94 12.13 38.42
C ASN A 95 39.62 12.00 39.92
N PRO A 96 40.63 11.70 40.77
CA PRO A 96 40.43 11.52 42.21
C PRO A 96 40.02 12.81 42.93
N PHE A 97 40.20 13.99 42.33
CA PHE A 97 39.87 15.29 42.91
C PHE A 97 38.61 15.94 42.33
N ASP A 98 37.94 15.25 41.42
CA ASP A 98 36.78 15.78 40.72
C ASP A 98 35.63 16.16 41.67
N LYS A 99 34.89 17.18 41.24
CA LYS A 99 33.69 17.74 41.87
C LYS A 99 32.47 17.45 41.00
N ARG A 100 31.28 17.71 41.55
CA ARG A 100 30.00 17.49 40.88
C ARG A 100 29.92 18.15 39.50
N VAL A 101 30.50 19.34 39.33
CA VAL A 101 30.55 20.03 38.03
C VAL A 101 31.26 19.19 36.98
N GLY A 102 32.48 18.71 37.24
CA GLY A 102 33.22 17.88 36.28
C GLY A 102 32.54 16.54 36.01
N ALA A 103 31.92 15.95 37.03
CA ALA A 103 31.11 14.74 36.88
C ALA A 103 29.85 14.97 36.01
N ARG A 104 29.20 16.13 36.16
CA ARG A 104 28.06 16.54 35.34
C ARG A 104 28.48 16.82 33.90
N ASP A 105 29.57 17.56 33.70
CA ASP A 105 30.10 17.87 32.37
C ASP A 105 30.47 16.58 31.63
N ARG A 106 31.01 15.58 32.34
CA ARG A 106 31.29 14.25 31.78
C ARG A 106 30.02 13.53 31.33
N ILE A 107 28.96 13.57 32.14
CA ILE A 107 27.64 13.03 31.80
C ILE A 107 27.04 13.74 30.57
N GLU A 108 27.14 15.07 30.52
CA GLU A 108 26.58 15.89 29.44
C GLU A 108 27.42 15.79 28.15
N SER A 109 28.71 15.45 28.24
CA SER A 109 29.64 15.30 27.10
C SER A 109 29.43 14.06 26.22
N TYR A 110 28.28 13.36 26.36
CA TYR A 110 27.91 12.20 25.55
C TYR A 110 27.90 12.48 24.04
N VAL A 111 27.72 13.74 23.69
CA VAL A 111 27.50 14.20 22.33
C VAL A 111 28.61 15.21 21.99
N VAL A 112 29.47 14.86 21.05
CA VAL A 112 30.55 15.75 20.57
C VAL A 112 30.14 16.44 19.28
N GLN A 113 30.74 17.61 19.02
CA GLN A 113 30.56 18.32 17.76
C GLN A 113 30.94 17.42 16.57
N GLY A 114 29.95 17.14 15.72
CA GLY A 114 30.10 16.37 14.50
C GLY A 114 30.44 17.24 13.30
N THR A 115 30.03 16.81 12.11
CA THR A 115 30.22 17.57 10.87
C THR A 115 29.22 18.72 10.77
N ARG A 116 29.52 19.69 9.90
CA ARG A 116 28.63 20.83 9.65
C ARG A 116 27.26 20.35 9.14
N PHE A 117 26.19 20.84 9.75
CA PHE A 117 24.82 20.53 9.35
C PHE A 117 24.48 21.18 7.99
N ALA A 118 23.69 20.50 7.16
CA ALA A 118 23.30 20.96 5.82
C ALA A 118 22.18 22.02 5.85
N GLY A 119 22.27 22.96 6.80
CA GLY A 119 21.30 24.03 7.03
C GLY A 119 21.92 25.20 7.78
N TYR A 120 21.32 26.38 7.62
CA TYR A 120 21.77 27.61 8.27
C TYR A 120 20.66 28.18 9.14
N LEU A 121 20.99 28.75 10.30
CA LEU A 121 20.02 29.53 11.08
C LEU A 121 19.49 30.70 10.25
N TRP A 122 18.20 30.99 10.36
CA TRP A 122 17.52 32.08 9.65
C TRP A 122 17.11 33.20 10.60
N GLY A 123 17.59 34.41 10.35
CA GLY A 123 17.30 35.57 11.18
C GLY A 123 18.00 35.53 12.54
N ARG A 124 17.53 36.34 13.50
CA ARG A 124 18.14 36.46 14.84
C ARG A 124 17.36 35.66 15.87
N HIS A 125 18.08 34.86 16.67
CA HIS A 125 17.52 34.12 17.80
C HIS A 125 18.06 34.69 19.10
N ILE A 126 17.16 35.10 20.00
CA ILE A 126 17.54 35.70 21.29
C ILE A 126 17.64 34.65 22.38
N ALA A 127 18.47 34.92 23.39
CA ALA A 127 18.50 34.14 24.62
C ALA A 127 17.09 34.05 25.23
N GLY A 128 16.68 32.85 25.63
CA GLY A 128 15.34 32.53 26.12
C GLY A 128 14.39 31.97 25.06
N ALA A 129 14.71 32.07 23.76
CA ALA A 129 13.87 31.50 22.71
C ALA A 129 13.81 29.96 22.82
N ARG A 130 12.64 29.40 22.50
CA ARG A 130 12.34 27.95 22.53
C ARG A 130 12.11 27.34 21.13
N ALA A 131 12.44 28.09 20.09
CA ALA A 131 12.41 27.60 18.72
C ALA A 131 13.56 28.23 17.94
N ILE A 132 14.09 27.48 16.99
CA ILE A 132 15.05 27.95 16.00
C ILE A 132 14.46 27.79 14.60
N ALA A 133 14.86 28.66 13.68
CA ALA A 133 14.46 28.60 12.29
C ALA A 133 15.70 28.30 11.45
N LEU A 134 15.61 27.31 10.57
CA LEU A 134 16.67 26.89 9.67
C LEU A 134 16.23 27.10 8.23
N ILE A 135 17.17 27.49 7.37
CA ILE A 135 17.02 27.46 5.91
C ILE A 135 17.84 26.31 5.37
N MET A 136 17.18 25.49 4.55
CA MET A 136 17.75 24.30 3.92
C MET A 136 17.39 24.25 2.43
N GLU A 137 18.23 23.60 1.63
CA GLU A 137 17.89 23.30 0.23
C GLU A 137 16.77 22.25 0.18
N PRO A 138 15.82 22.30 -0.77
CA PRO A 138 14.67 21.37 -0.79
C PRO A 138 15.01 19.88 -0.90
N LYS A 139 16.23 19.55 -1.35
CA LYS A 139 16.72 18.18 -1.50
C LYS A 139 17.39 17.62 -0.23
N GLU A 140 17.74 18.48 0.73
CA GLU A 140 18.45 18.09 1.95
C GLU A 140 17.48 17.49 2.98
N GLU A 141 17.98 16.53 3.77
CA GLU A 141 17.20 15.83 4.79
C GLU A 141 16.93 16.76 5.98
N LEU A 142 15.65 16.91 6.33
CA LEU A 142 15.22 17.68 7.51
C LEU A 142 15.79 17.04 8.79
N PRO A 143 16.09 17.83 9.84
CA PRO A 143 16.47 17.25 11.12
C PRO A 143 15.32 16.44 11.71
N GLY A 144 15.63 15.35 12.39
CA GLY A 144 14.65 14.51 13.06
C GLY A 144 14.19 15.08 14.40
N VAL A 145 13.00 14.71 14.84
CA VAL A 145 12.55 14.93 16.22
C VAL A 145 13.39 14.04 17.14
N GLY A 146 14.03 14.65 18.14
CA GLY A 146 14.98 13.99 19.04
C GLY A 146 16.46 14.21 18.71
N ASP A 147 16.76 14.71 17.51
CA ASP A 147 18.14 15.03 17.12
C ASP A 147 18.73 16.14 17.99
N VAL A 148 20.02 16.06 18.25
CA VAL A 148 20.78 17.08 18.96
C VAL A 148 21.66 17.83 17.96
N LEU A 149 21.41 19.13 17.82
CA LEU A 149 22.25 20.04 17.05
C LEU A 149 23.17 20.84 17.97
N TYR A 150 24.32 21.24 17.44
CA TYR A 150 25.27 22.08 18.16
C TYR A 150 25.41 23.43 17.45
N LEU A 151 25.07 24.51 18.16
CA LEU A 151 25.13 25.89 17.67
C LEU A 151 26.42 26.54 18.16
N VAL A 152 27.14 27.22 17.27
CA VAL A 152 28.40 27.91 17.58
C VAL A 152 28.42 29.30 16.96
N GLU A 153 28.77 30.30 17.76
CA GLU A 153 29.03 31.67 17.32
C GLU A 153 30.18 32.26 18.13
N GLY A 154 31.37 32.35 17.52
CA GLY A 154 32.59 32.77 18.23
C GLY A 154 32.89 31.86 19.42
N ASP A 155 32.95 32.43 20.62
CA ASP A 155 33.16 31.69 21.88
C ASP A 155 31.85 31.11 22.47
N ASN A 156 30.69 31.54 21.97
CA ASN A 156 29.40 31.06 22.46
C ASN A 156 29.02 29.75 21.77
N SER A 157 28.69 28.73 22.54
CA SER A 157 28.27 27.44 22.02
C SER A 157 27.21 26.77 22.88
N GLN A 158 26.31 26.02 22.25
CA GLN A 158 25.22 25.34 22.94
C GLN A 158 24.72 24.12 22.16
N TYR A 159 24.45 23.03 22.88
CA TYR A 159 23.68 21.89 22.38
C TYR A 159 22.18 22.16 22.51
N VAL A 160 21.43 21.91 21.43
CA VAL A 160 19.98 22.05 21.40
C VAL A 160 19.35 20.74 20.91
N ARG A 161 18.48 20.15 21.73
CA ARG A 161 17.68 18.99 21.35
C ARG A 161 16.37 19.44 20.71
N ILE A 162 16.08 18.89 19.54
CA ILE A 162 14.88 19.19 18.77
C ILE A 162 13.70 18.38 19.31
N THR A 163 12.60 19.08 19.59
CA THR A 163 11.35 18.48 20.10
C THR A 163 10.25 18.42 19.05
N ASP A 164 10.30 19.31 18.07
CA ASP A 164 9.30 19.41 17.01
C ASP A 164 9.95 19.99 15.75
N VAL A 165 9.49 19.58 14.57
CA VAL A 165 10.02 20.01 13.27
C VAL A 165 8.86 20.27 12.32
N SER A 166 8.76 21.51 11.86
CA SER A 166 7.82 21.90 10.82
C SER A 166 8.57 22.54 9.66
N SER A 167 8.28 22.12 8.43
CA SER A 167 8.93 22.64 7.22
C SER A 167 7.92 23.31 6.30
N ASN A 168 8.27 24.47 5.75
CA ASN A 168 7.50 25.15 4.72
C ASN A 168 8.41 25.58 3.56
N SER A 169 8.08 25.19 2.33
CA SER A 169 8.82 25.60 1.14
C SER A 169 8.42 27.02 0.74
N THR A 170 9.36 27.96 0.84
CA THR A 170 9.13 29.36 0.51
C THR A 170 9.99 29.76 -0.68
N ALA A 171 9.40 30.46 -1.64
CA ALA A 171 10.12 31.05 -2.75
C ALA A 171 10.79 32.36 -2.30
N PHE A 172 12.12 32.42 -2.41
CA PHE A 172 12.89 33.64 -2.21
C PHE A 172 13.47 34.06 -3.56
N ASP A 173 12.86 35.08 -4.17
CA ASP A 173 13.17 35.66 -5.49
C ASP A 173 13.47 34.64 -6.61
N SER A 174 14.68 34.06 -6.63
CA SER A 174 15.20 33.13 -7.65
C SER A 174 15.46 31.70 -7.17
N THR A 175 15.29 31.40 -5.87
CA THR A 175 15.52 30.06 -5.31
C THR A 175 14.40 29.65 -4.35
N VAL A 176 13.94 28.41 -4.46
CA VAL A 176 13.00 27.82 -3.50
C VAL A 176 13.82 27.18 -2.39
N LYS A 177 13.55 27.54 -1.13
CA LYS A 177 14.20 26.96 0.04
C LYS A 177 13.18 26.48 1.07
N ASN A 178 13.55 25.47 1.84
CA ASN A 178 12.74 25.00 2.94
C ASN A 178 13.09 25.83 4.19
N VAL A 179 12.09 26.51 4.72
CA VAL A 179 12.14 27.16 6.03
C VAL A 179 11.65 26.14 7.05
N VAL A 180 12.56 25.70 7.92
CA VAL A 180 12.31 24.66 8.90
C VAL A 180 12.28 25.28 10.29
N THR A 181 11.13 25.29 10.94
CA THR A 181 10.99 25.74 12.32
C THR A 181 11.10 24.54 13.24
N CYS A 182 12.13 24.54 14.09
CA CYS A 182 12.39 23.47 15.05
C CYS A 182 12.09 23.97 16.46
N GLY A 183 11.23 23.27 17.20
CA GLY A 183 11.08 23.46 18.64
C GLY A 183 12.30 22.90 19.38
N ILE A 184 12.78 23.60 20.40
CA ILE A 184 13.93 23.15 21.22
C ILE A 184 13.52 22.93 22.67
N SER A 185 14.07 21.87 23.28
CA SER A 185 13.76 21.48 24.66
C SER A 185 14.24 22.53 25.66
N ASP A 186 15.51 22.90 25.58
CA ASP A 186 16.13 23.91 26.44
C ASP A 186 16.11 25.27 25.76
N PRO A 187 15.78 26.37 26.47
CA PRO A 187 15.86 27.70 25.91
C PRO A 187 17.31 28.07 25.55
N LEU A 188 17.47 28.92 24.54
CA LEU A 188 18.79 29.44 24.16
C LEU A 188 19.41 30.22 25.33
N ARG A 189 20.66 29.93 25.68
CA ARG A 189 21.39 30.63 26.75
C ARG A 189 22.06 31.90 26.24
N PHE A 190 22.32 31.95 24.93
CA PHE A 190 22.99 33.05 24.24
C PHE A 190 22.17 33.50 23.04
N ASP A 191 22.45 34.72 22.58
CA ASP A 191 21.95 35.20 21.29
C ASP A 191 22.73 34.51 20.17
N PHE A 192 22.05 34.12 19.09
CA PHE A 192 22.64 33.55 17.89
C PHE A 192 22.15 34.32 16.67
N TYR A 193 23.07 34.74 15.80
CA TYR A 193 22.75 35.45 14.56
C TYR A 193 22.83 34.52 13.34
N GLY A 194 21.67 34.24 12.77
CA GLY A 194 21.51 33.52 11.52
C GLY A 194 21.74 34.38 10.28
N TYR A 195 21.62 33.70 9.15
CA TYR A 195 21.78 34.19 7.80
C TYR A 195 20.46 34.78 7.27
N GLU A 196 20.53 35.79 6.40
CA GLU A 196 19.41 36.20 5.55
C GLU A 196 19.64 35.71 4.13
N VAL A 197 18.59 35.29 3.42
CA VAL A 197 18.70 34.66 2.08
C VAL A 197 19.43 35.55 1.05
N ALA A 198 19.41 36.86 1.24
CA ALA A 198 20.05 37.83 0.36
C ALA A 198 21.56 38.05 0.64
N ASP A 199 22.10 37.58 1.77
CA ASP A 199 23.50 37.83 2.14
C ASP A 199 24.44 36.95 1.30
N ALA A 200 25.47 37.51 0.65
CA ALA A 200 26.45 36.70 -0.08
C ALA A 200 27.54 36.11 0.83
N ASN A 201 27.78 36.74 1.99
CA ASN A 201 28.86 36.37 2.91
C ASN A 201 28.32 35.68 4.17
N LYS A 202 28.87 34.50 4.49
CA LYS A 202 28.43 33.64 5.60
C LYS A 202 29.48 33.48 6.72
N SER A 203 30.57 34.26 6.70
CA SER A 203 31.70 34.10 7.65
C SER A 203 31.37 34.51 9.09
N ASP A 204 30.48 35.47 9.27
CA ASP A 204 30.26 36.13 10.59
C ASP A 204 28.95 35.69 11.24
N LYS A 205 28.40 34.54 10.84
CA LYS A 205 27.09 34.03 11.29
C LYS A 205 27.23 32.75 12.09
N SER A 206 26.24 32.48 12.92
CA SER A 206 26.12 31.26 13.70
C SER A 206 26.16 30.01 12.83
N LEU A 207 26.98 29.04 13.25
CA LEU A 207 27.18 27.76 12.58
C LEU A 207 26.39 26.67 13.29
N VAL A 208 25.84 25.75 12.50
CA VAL A 208 25.10 24.58 12.98
C VAL A 208 25.91 23.34 12.66
N TYR A 209 26.11 22.49 13.65
CA TYR A 209 26.79 21.21 13.53
C TYR A 209 25.85 20.07 13.91
N THR A 210 25.97 18.96 13.18
CA THR A 210 25.49 17.67 13.65
C THR A 210 26.27 17.28 14.89
N THR A 211 25.77 16.27 15.57
CA THR A 211 26.49 15.73 16.70
C THR A 211 26.75 14.24 16.53
N LEU A 212 27.87 13.80 17.08
CA LEU A 212 28.25 12.39 17.11
C LEU A 212 28.16 11.90 18.54
N VAL A 213 27.61 10.71 18.71
CA VAL A 213 27.71 9.99 19.98
C VAL A 213 29.16 9.59 20.16
N ALA A 214 29.82 10.18 21.15
CA ALA A 214 31.12 9.71 21.58
C ALA A 214 30.90 8.66 22.66
N ASP A 215 31.61 7.53 22.55
CA ASP A 215 31.69 6.51 23.61
C ASP A 215 32.59 7.04 24.75
N ALA A 216 32.13 8.12 25.37
CA ALA A 216 32.94 8.93 26.27
C ALA A 216 32.94 8.34 27.69
N ALA A 217 31.87 7.67 28.12
CA ALA A 217 31.75 7.18 29.49
C ALA A 217 31.12 5.78 29.53
N ALA A 218 31.83 4.84 30.16
CA ALA A 218 31.26 3.55 30.54
C ALA A 218 30.40 3.73 31.80
N TYR A 219 29.12 3.40 31.68
CA TYR A 219 28.19 3.36 32.80
C TYR A 219 28.01 1.91 33.26
N PHE A 220 28.10 1.69 34.57
CA PHE A 220 27.92 0.38 35.18
C PHE A 220 26.61 0.36 35.96
N GLY A 221 25.72 -0.57 35.60
CA GLY A 221 24.40 -0.76 36.21
C GLY A 221 24.13 -2.23 36.54
N VAL A 222 22.96 -2.50 37.10
CA VAL A 222 22.48 -3.86 37.40
C VAL A 222 21.07 -4.04 36.86
N MET A 223 20.81 -5.21 36.27
CA MET A 223 19.53 -5.56 35.65
C MET A 223 19.08 -6.93 36.12
N ARG A 224 17.77 -7.10 36.29
CA ARG A 224 17.19 -8.40 36.68
C ARG A 224 16.97 -9.26 35.43
N PRO A 225 17.33 -10.56 35.48
CA PRO A 225 17.03 -11.48 34.41
C PRO A 225 15.52 -11.77 34.38
N THR A 226 14.96 -11.91 33.18
CA THR A 226 13.54 -12.21 32.96
C THR A 226 13.22 -13.71 33.06
N ALA A 227 14.26 -14.56 33.09
CA ALA A 227 14.16 -16.01 33.23
C ALA A 227 15.22 -16.55 34.19
N GLN A 228 15.02 -17.79 34.67
CA GLN A 228 15.97 -18.46 35.54
C GLN A 228 17.27 -18.77 34.78
N MET A 229 18.41 -18.30 35.30
CA MET A 229 19.74 -18.55 34.73
C MET A 229 20.26 -19.93 35.16
N ASN A 230 20.65 -20.77 34.21
CA ASN A 230 21.28 -22.06 34.48
C ASN A 230 22.79 -22.01 34.21
N LYS A 231 23.54 -22.85 34.93
CA LYS A 231 24.99 -22.94 34.76
C LYS A 231 25.31 -23.52 33.36
N GLY A 232 25.90 -22.70 32.49
CA GLY A 232 26.25 -23.08 31.12
C GLY A 232 25.46 -22.35 30.04
N ASP A 233 24.48 -21.51 30.41
CA ASP A 233 23.76 -20.66 29.46
C ASP A 233 24.72 -19.63 28.82
N LEU A 234 24.71 -19.59 27.48
CA LEU A 234 25.50 -18.64 26.68
C LEU A 234 24.76 -17.31 26.44
N VAL A 235 23.47 -17.25 26.79
CA VAL A 235 22.58 -16.10 26.58
C VAL A 235 21.73 -15.92 27.83
N VAL A 236 21.65 -14.70 28.34
CA VAL A 236 20.81 -14.32 29.48
C VAL A 236 19.87 -13.20 29.03
N ASN A 237 18.57 -13.45 29.15
CA ASN A 237 17.56 -12.44 28.83
C ASN A 237 17.34 -11.54 30.06
N VAL A 238 17.40 -10.23 29.86
CA VAL A 238 17.20 -9.19 30.87
C VAL A 238 16.08 -8.24 30.43
N ASP A 239 15.45 -7.57 31.38
CA ASP A 239 14.30 -6.68 31.12
C ASP A 239 14.67 -5.48 30.23
N SER A 240 15.86 -4.92 30.44
CA SER A 240 16.45 -3.89 29.61
C SER A 240 17.97 -3.91 29.77
N ILE A 241 18.70 -3.46 28.75
CA ILE A 241 20.14 -3.18 28.83
C ILE A 241 20.44 -1.71 29.15
N TYR A 242 19.41 -0.85 29.13
CA TYR A 242 19.53 0.59 29.32
C TYR A 242 19.10 1.01 30.72
N THR A 243 19.91 1.86 31.36
CA THR A 243 19.55 2.54 32.62
C THR A 243 19.26 4.02 32.36
N HIS A 244 18.34 4.60 33.13
CA HIS A 244 18.05 6.02 33.03
C HIS A 244 19.12 6.83 33.79
N LEU A 245 19.76 7.76 33.09
CA LEU A 245 20.73 8.69 33.69
C LEU A 245 20.05 9.99 34.17
N VAL A 246 18.96 10.37 33.51
CA VAL A 246 18.16 11.55 33.82
C VAL A 246 16.68 11.13 33.80
N PRO A 247 15.84 11.62 34.73
CA PRO A 247 14.40 11.44 34.66
C PRO A 247 13.88 12.07 33.37
N SER A 248 13.43 11.24 32.44
CA SER A 248 12.79 11.70 31.20
C SER A 248 11.35 11.21 31.20
N ALA A 249 10.40 12.10 30.94
CA ALA A 249 9.08 11.69 30.54
C ALA A 249 9.21 11.03 29.16
N GLN A 250 9.00 9.73 29.08
CA GLN A 250 8.89 9.03 27.81
C GLN A 250 7.57 9.46 27.19
N SER A 251 7.62 10.33 26.19
CA SER A 251 6.47 10.58 25.33
C SER A 251 6.51 9.52 24.24
N GLU A 252 5.60 8.57 24.31
CA GLU A 252 5.30 7.72 23.16
C GLU A 252 4.72 8.63 22.07
N SER A 253 5.37 8.68 20.90
CA SER A 253 4.73 9.18 19.70
C SER A 253 4.19 7.96 18.97
N PRO A 254 2.90 7.61 19.14
CA PRO A 254 2.33 6.53 18.37
C PRO A 254 2.28 6.97 16.91
N ILE A 255 3.10 6.33 16.08
CA ILE A 255 2.92 6.40 14.64
C ILE A 255 1.73 5.49 14.31
N VAL A 256 0.56 6.08 14.19
CA VAL A 256 -0.69 5.40 13.78
C VAL A 256 -0.80 5.49 12.26
N ASP A 257 -1.34 4.46 11.61
CA ASP A 257 -1.60 4.40 10.17
C ASP A 257 -0.36 4.48 9.25
N VAL A 258 0.84 4.13 9.74
CA VAL A 258 1.96 3.83 8.84
C VAL A 258 1.90 2.37 8.43
N THR A 259 1.41 2.13 7.23
CA THR A 259 1.47 0.81 6.58
C THR A 259 2.93 0.46 6.32
N ALA A 260 3.47 -0.50 7.06
CA ALA A 260 4.74 -1.15 6.77
C ALA A 260 4.59 -2.01 5.50
N GLY A 261 4.50 -1.38 4.32
CA GLY A 261 4.22 -2.13 3.09
C GLY A 261 3.70 -1.31 1.92
N THR A 262 4.18 -0.08 1.69
CA THR A 262 3.93 0.58 0.40
C THR A 262 4.65 -0.20 -0.69
N VAL A 263 3.97 -1.16 -1.29
CA VAL A 263 4.43 -1.82 -2.51
C VAL A 263 4.30 -0.80 -3.64
N PRO A 264 5.33 -0.64 -4.50
CA PRO A 264 5.18 0.08 -5.75
C PRO A 264 4.02 -0.52 -6.55
N ALA A 265 3.36 0.29 -7.37
CA ALA A 265 2.35 -0.25 -8.29
C ALA A 265 3.00 -1.35 -9.15
N SER A 266 2.50 -2.57 -9.02
CA SER A 266 2.87 -3.68 -9.91
C SER A 266 2.09 -3.53 -11.21
N PHE A 267 2.78 -3.65 -12.34
CA PHE A 267 2.21 -3.47 -13.66
C PHE A 267 1.92 -4.82 -14.30
N ALA A 268 0.65 -5.17 -14.43
CA ALA A 268 0.26 -6.37 -15.17
C ALA A 268 0.02 -6.01 -16.64
N SER A 269 0.71 -6.72 -17.54
CA SER A 269 0.49 -6.61 -18.99
C SER A 269 -0.90 -7.13 -19.36
N GLY A 270 -1.57 -6.42 -20.25
CA GLY A 270 -2.89 -6.77 -20.78
C GLY A 270 -2.89 -8.13 -21.46
N ASP A 271 -2.20 -8.34 -22.57
CA ASP A 271 -2.13 -9.62 -23.29
C ASP A 271 -0.69 -10.07 -23.57
N GLY A 272 0.29 -9.35 -23.02
CA GLY A 272 1.70 -9.59 -23.33
C GLY A 272 2.08 -9.26 -24.77
N THR A 273 1.18 -8.62 -25.54
CA THR A 273 1.45 -8.20 -26.91
C THR A 273 1.87 -6.75 -26.96
N ASP A 274 2.78 -6.45 -27.89
CA ASP A 274 3.26 -5.10 -28.10
C ASP A 274 2.17 -4.29 -28.81
N PHE A 275 1.70 -3.24 -28.13
CA PHE A 275 0.78 -2.27 -28.71
C PHE A 275 1.59 -1.24 -29.47
N GLN A 276 1.45 -1.25 -30.80
CA GLN A 276 2.00 -0.20 -31.65
C GLN A 276 1.02 0.96 -31.71
N TYR A 277 1.46 2.11 -31.21
CA TYR A 277 0.72 3.35 -31.31
C TYR A 277 1.53 4.33 -32.17
N SER A 278 0.92 4.77 -33.26
CA SER A 278 1.52 5.74 -34.17
C SER A 278 1.11 7.14 -33.76
N SER A 279 1.75 7.71 -32.74
CA SER A 279 1.66 9.15 -32.42
C SER A 279 3.04 9.80 -32.39
N ALA A 280 3.08 11.07 -32.75
CA ALA A 280 4.27 11.90 -32.69
C ALA A 280 4.63 12.22 -31.22
N LEU A 281 5.60 11.50 -30.64
CA LEU A 281 6.27 11.95 -29.42
C LEU A 281 7.30 13.03 -29.78
N TYR A 282 7.20 14.20 -29.15
CA TYR A 282 8.17 15.28 -29.33
C TYR A 282 9.21 15.21 -28.22
N GLN A 283 10.42 14.73 -28.51
CA GLN A 283 11.52 14.81 -27.54
C GLN A 283 12.03 16.25 -27.55
N GLN A 284 11.78 17.00 -26.47
CA GLN A 284 12.24 18.38 -26.30
C GLN A 284 12.84 18.57 -24.90
N PRO A 285 13.85 19.44 -24.74
CA PRO A 285 14.52 19.63 -23.45
C PRO A 285 13.53 20.15 -22.41
N GLY A 286 13.39 19.44 -21.30
CA GLY A 286 12.51 19.85 -20.20
C GLY A 286 11.00 19.71 -20.46
N ILE A 287 10.59 19.04 -21.54
CA ILE A 287 9.18 18.73 -21.82
C ILE A 287 8.83 17.33 -21.32
N SER A 288 7.58 17.17 -20.87
CA SER A 288 6.98 15.90 -20.49
C SER A 288 6.07 15.38 -21.60
N ASN A 289 6.25 14.13 -22.00
CA ASN A 289 5.32 13.41 -22.87
C ASN A 289 4.48 12.44 -22.06
N TYR A 290 3.27 12.13 -22.54
CA TYR A 290 2.35 11.23 -21.87
C TYR A 290 2.00 10.07 -22.79
N LEU A 291 2.09 8.85 -22.26
CA LEU A 291 1.56 7.66 -22.91
C LEU A 291 0.03 7.65 -22.79
N PRO A 292 -0.68 7.12 -23.80
CA PRO A 292 -2.14 7.05 -23.77
C PRO A 292 -2.66 6.12 -22.66
N VAL A 293 -1.86 5.14 -22.27
CA VAL A 293 -2.09 4.24 -21.13
C VAL A 293 -0.74 3.91 -20.48
N PRO A 294 -0.71 3.51 -19.18
CA PRO A 294 0.51 3.07 -18.52
C PRO A 294 1.21 1.94 -19.29
N ALA A 295 2.54 1.85 -19.15
CA ALA A 295 3.35 0.85 -19.85
C ALA A 295 4.06 -0.07 -18.86
N VAL A 296 4.13 -1.37 -19.18
CA VAL A 296 4.89 -2.34 -18.39
C VAL A 296 6.37 -1.91 -18.36
N PRO A 297 7.01 -1.84 -17.16
CA PRO A 297 8.43 -1.50 -17.04
C PRO A 297 9.32 -2.31 -17.99
N GLY A 298 10.23 -1.62 -18.67
CA GLY A 298 11.18 -2.21 -19.63
C GLY A 298 10.62 -2.58 -21.01
N THR A 299 9.32 -2.44 -21.28
CA THR A 299 8.73 -2.77 -22.60
C THR A 299 8.63 -1.59 -23.56
N LEU A 300 8.82 -0.36 -23.06
CA LEU A 300 8.65 0.84 -23.88
C LEU A 300 9.87 1.03 -24.78
N THR A 301 9.60 1.07 -26.08
CA THR A 301 10.52 1.55 -27.11
C THR A 301 9.83 2.59 -27.95
N PHE A 302 10.55 3.65 -28.32
CA PHE A 302 10.01 4.69 -29.20
C PHE A 302 11.12 5.35 -29.99
N GLY A 303 10.81 5.78 -31.20
CA GLY A 303 11.83 6.38 -32.05
C GLY A 303 11.45 6.41 -33.52
N GLY A 304 12.23 7.14 -34.28
CA GLY A 304 12.03 7.35 -35.70
C GLY A 304 13.26 8.00 -36.32
N GLN A 305 13.36 7.94 -37.65
CA GLN A 305 14.43 8.61 -38.40
C GLN A 305 15.86 8.25 -37.95
N GLY A 306 16.09 7.00 -37.51
CA GLY A 306 17.40 6.53 -37.04
C GLY A 306 17.75 6.87 -35.59
N HIS A 307 16.81 7.46 -34.84
CA HIS A 307 16.94 7.75 -33.41
C HIS A 307 15.91 6.94 -32.61
N TYR A 308 16.39 5.96 -31.83
CA TYR A 308 15.57 5.08 -31.00
C TYR A 308 15.91 5.22 -29.51
N PHE A 309 14.89 5.04 -28.69
CA PHE A 309 14.94 5.14 -27.24
C PHE A 309 14.24 3.93 -26.63
N HIS A 310 14.74 3.45 -25.49
CA HIS A 310 14.13 2.39 -24.70
C HIS A 310 14.19 2.73 -23.22
N THR A 311 13.42 2.01 -22.39
CA THR A 311 13.44 2.19 -20.95
C THR A 311 14.22 1.10 -20.22
N VAL A 312 14.99 1.49 -19.20
CA VAL A 312 15.68 0.57 -18.29
C VAL A 312 15.38 1.02 -16.86
N GLY A 313 14.48 0.31 -16.19
CA GLY A 313 13.82 0.82 -14.98
C GLY A 313 13.14 2.16 -15.25
N ASP A 314 13.31 3.11 -14.34
CA ASP A 314 12.72 4.45 -14.45
C ASP A 314 13.48 5.40 -15.41
N LYS A 315 14.46 4.89 -16.17
CA LYS A 315 15.32 5.69 -17.05
C LYS A 315 14.95 5.52 -18.51
N VAL A 316 15.09 6.59 -19.28
CA VAL A 316 14.99 6.60 -20.74
C VAL A 316 16.40 6.67 -21.32
N ILE A 317 16.76 5.67 -22.11
CA ILE A 317 18.07 5.50 -22.73
C ILE A 317 17.97 5.70 -24.24
N TYR A 318 18.93 6.42 -24.81
CA TYR A 318 19.10 6.57 -26.25
C TYR A 318 19.98 5.44 -26.82
N ASP A 319 19.46 4.67 -27.79
CA ASP A 319 20.06 3.41 -28.27
C ASP A 319 21.46 3.56 -28.88
N ASN A 320 21.70 4.60 -29.69
CA ASN A 320 22.95 4.68 -30.45
C ASN A 320 24.19 4.92 -29.56
N ASN A 321 24.02 5.51 -28.37
CA ASN A 321 25.15 5.89 -27.50
C ASN A 321 24.97 5.46 -26.03
N GLY A 322 23.87 4.78 -25.67
CA GLY A 322 23.58 4.38 -24.28
C GLY A 322 23.42 5.55 -23.31
N GLN A 323 23.20 6.76 -23.83
CA GLN A 323 23.10 7.97 -23.02
C GLN A 323 21.73 8.03 -22.34
N GLU A 324 21.71 8.36 -21.05
CA GLU A 324 20.48 8.67 -20.31
C GLU A 324 19.97 10.06 -20.72
N VAL A 325 18.72 10.12 -21.18
CA VAL A 325 18.12 11.33 -21.76
C VAL A 325 16.86 11.79 -21.01
N GLY A 326 16.40 11.01 -20.02
CA GLY A 326 15.22 11.33 -19.23
C GLY A 326 14.81 10.21 -18.29
N THR A 327 13.66 10.39 -17.67
CA THR A 327 13.04 9.42 -16.75
C THR A 327 11.60 9.12 -17.16
N ILE A 328 11.09 7.97 -16.75
CA ILE A 328 9.70 7.57 -16.96
C ILE A 328 9.04 7.22 -15.63
N ASP A 329 7.82 7.73 -15.43
CA ASP A 329 6.89 7.23 -14.42
C ASP A 329 5.93 6.25 -15.09
N HIS A 330 6.15 4.96 -14.83
CA HIS A 330 5.35 3.87 -15.38
C HIS A 330 3.88 3.90 -14.90
N ALA A 331 3.59 4.51 -13.75
CA ALA A 331 2.23 4.58 -13.20
C ALA A 331 1.37 5.61 -13.92
N SER A 332 1.92 6.80 -14.14
CA SER A 332 1.23 7.88 -14.86
C SER A 332 1.46 7.82 -16.38
N GLY A 333 2.38 6.96 -16.85
CA GLY A 333 2.80 6.93 -18.25
C GLY A 333 3.52 8.21 -18.68
N ARG A 334 4.08 8.97 -17.74
CA ARG A 334 4.74 10.26 -17.99
C ARG A 334 6.22 10.04 -18.28
N ILE A 335 6.71 10.62 -19.35
CA ILE A 335 8.12 10.61 -19.75
C ILE A 335 8.66 12.03 -19.62
N ASP A 336 9.66 12.24 -18.78
CA ASP A 336 10.31 13.53 -18.55
C ASP A 336 11.71 13.54 -19.15
N TYR A 337 11.94 14.43 -20.13
CA TYR A 337 13.27 14.59 -20.73
C TYR A 337 14.10 15.60 -19.97
N TYR A 338 15.41 15.33 -19.84
CA TYR A 338 16.31 16.26 -19.18
C TYR A 338 16.43 17.59 -19.95
N PRO A 339 16.66 18.71 -19.24
CA PRO A 339 16.77 20.04 -19.87
C PRO A 339 18.02 20.21 -20.75
N ASN A 340 18.96 19.27 -20.72
CA ASN A 340 20.24 19.32 -21.44
C ASN A 340 20.39 18.24 -22.52
N ILE A 341 19.29 17.66 -23.02
CA ILE A 341 19.38 16.71 -24.14
C ILE A 341 20.01 17.38 -25.37
N ALA A 342 20.84 16.63 -26.10
CA ALA A 342 21.56 17.16 -27.25
C ALA A 342 20.58 17.55 -28.38
N PRO A 343 20.79 18.68 -29.09
CA PRO A 343 19.91 19.14 -30.17
C PRO A 343 19.63 18.13 -31.29
N VAL A 344 20.55 17.19 -31.52
CA VAL A 344 20.43 16.11 -32.50
C VAL A 344 19.37 15.06 -32.12
N LEU A 345 18.97 15.01 -30.85
CA LEU A 345 17.98 14.09 -30.31
C LEU A 345 16.59 14.73 -30.23
N THR A 346 16.45 15.98 -30.68
CA THR A 346 15.28 16.82 -30.45
C THR A 346 14.40 16.89 -31.71
N GLY A 347 13.08 16.81 -31.54
CA GLY A 347 12.11 17.03 -32.64
C GLY A 347 11.94 15.85 -33.60
N ASN A 348 12.37 14.64 -33.23
CA ASN A 348 12.18 13.44 -34.02
C ASN A 348 10.76 12.88 -33.81
N THR A 349 10.01 12.72 -34.89
CA THR A 349 8.73 12.00 -34.85
C THR A 349 8.95 10.52 -35.13
N GLY A 350 8.41 9.69 -34.24
CA GLY A 350 8.59 8.24 -34.26
C GLY A 350 7.36 7.51 -33.77
N SER A 351 7.25 6.23 -34.14
CA SER A 351 6.24 5.35 -33.55
C SER A 351 6.67 4.93 -32.14
N LEU A 352 5.69 4.67 -31.28
CA LEU A 352 5.92 4.12 -29.96
C LEU A 352 5.35 2.71 -29.87
N THR A 353 6.11 1.81 -29.26
CA THR A 353 5.78 0.40 -29.10
C THR A 353 5.97 0.04 -27.65
N PHE A 354 4.92 -0.44 -26.98
CA PHE A 354 4.97 -0.81 -25.57
C PHE A 354 3.85 -1.79 -25.24
N GLN A 355 3.97 -2.49 -24.12
CA GLN A 355 2.89 -3.32 -23.62
C GLN A 355 1.99 -2.51 -22.67
N PRO A 356 0.68 -2.37 -22.95
CA PRO A 356 -0.24 -1.67 -22.07
C PRO A 356 -0.29 -2.32 -20.69
N ALA A 357 -0.20 -1.50 -19.65
CA ALA A 357 -0.31 -1.90 -18.26
C ALA A 357 -1.52 -1.26 -17.59
N ALA A 358 -2.12 -1.99 -16.64
CA ALA A 358 -3.02 -1.43 -15.65
C ALA A 358 -2.31 -1.45 -14.29
N GLY A 359 -2.13 -0.27 -13.69
CA GLY A 359 -1.58 -0.13 -12.33
C GLY A 359 -2.67 -0.39 -11.29
N GLY A 360 -2.37 -1.26 -10.31
CA GLY A 360 -3.22 -1.47 -9.13
C GLY A 360 -2.43 -1.19 -7.85
N LEU A 361 -3.03 -0.47 -6.91
CA LEU A 361 -2.51 -0.41 -5.54
C LEU A 361 -2.79 -1.77 -4.88
N ARG A 362 -1.74 -2.47 -4.44
CA ARG A 362 -1.82 -3.81 -3.84
C ARG A 362 -1.54 -3.77 -2.35
N ILE A 363 -2.08 -4.75 -1.61
CA ILE A 363 -1.56 -5.14 -0.30
C ILE A 363 -0.41 -6.11 -0.58
N GLY A 364 0.81 -5.73 -0.22
CA GLY A 364 2.00 -6.54 -0.44
C GLY A 364 2.03 -7.81 0.39
N ASN A 365 2.60 -8.88 -0.17
CA ASN A 365 3.15 -9.95 0.64
C ASN A 365 4.39 -9.41 1.34
N SER A 366 4.58 -9.81 2.61
CA SER A 366 5.72 -9.37 3.41
C SER A 366 6.48 -10.56 3.97
N LYS A 367 7.79 -10.41 4.09
CA LYS A 367 8.69 -11.37 4.73
C LYS A 367 9.76 -10.61 5.49
N ALA A 368 10.03 -11.04 6.72
CA ALA A 368 11.10 -10.49 7.53
C ALA A 368 12.24 -11.51 7.67
N LEU A 369 13.48 -11.04 7.56
CA LEU A 369 14.69 -11.80 7.90
C LEU A 369 15.33 -11.16 9.13
N PRO A 370 15.34 -11.83 10.29
CA PRO A 370 15.95 -11.27 11.50
C PRO A 370 17.48 -11.20 11.36
N VAL A 371 18.06 -10.07 11.76
CA VAL A 371 19.49 -9.82 11.86
C VAL A 371 19.93 -10.06 13.30
N LEU A 372 20.47 -11.25 13.56
CA LEU A 372 21.06 -11.66 14.83
C LEU A 372 22.57 -11.45 14.79
N LEU A 373 23.22 -11.34 15.96
CA LEU A 373 24.69 -11.28 16.03
C LEU A 373 25.37 -12.45 15.28
N SER A 374 24.73 -13.63 15.25
CA SER A 374 25.24 -14.84 14.62
C SER A 374 25.13 -14.87 13.10
N ASN A 375 24.18 -14.13 12.51
CA ASN A 375 23.92 -14.12 11.07
C ASN A 375 24.16 -12.73 10.43
N ARG A 376 24.71 -11.79 11.19
CA ARG A 376 25.02 -10.43 10.76
C ARG A 376 26.07 -10.46 9.65
N GLY A 377 25.64 -10.13 8.44
CA GLY A 377 26.49 -10.05 7.27
C GLY A 377 26.05 -8.95 6.31
N TYR A 378 26.76 -8.82 5.20
CA TYR A 378 26.39 -7.91 4.11
C TYR A 378 25.41 -8.56 3.12
N ASN A 379 25.43 -9.89 3.00
CA ASN A 379 24.67 -10.63 2.02
C ASN A 379 23.59 -11.47 2.68
N TYR A 380 22.36 -11.33 2.19
CA TYR A 380 21.21 -12.12 2.61
C TYR A 380 20.56 -12.75 1.40
N VAL A 381 20.08 -13.98 1.56
CA VAL A 381 19.40 -14.72 0.51
C VAL A 381 18.10 -15.29 1.03
N THR A 382 17.06 -15.27 0.20
CA THR A 382 15.76 -15.81 0.56
C THR A 382 14.96 -16.14 -0.68
N SER A 383 13.93 -16.98 -0.55
CA SER A 383 12.94 -17.22 -1.59
C SER A 383 11.62 -16.53 -1.27
N LEU A 384 11.00 -15.95 -2.29
CA LEU A 384 9.71 -15.28 -2.24
C LEU A 384 8.63 -16.26 -2.72
N VAL A 385 7.67 -16.55 -1.83
CA VAL A 385 6.50 -17.37 -2.13
C VAL A 385 5.30 -16.66 -1.53
N PRO A 386 4.29 -16.28 -2.32
CA PRO A 386 4.13 -16.52 -3.77
C PRO A 386 5.16 -15.77 -4.66
N LEU A 387 5.31 -16.18 -5.92
CA LEU A 387 6.31 -15.60 -6.85
C LEU A 387 6.08 -14.09 -7.05
N PRO A 388 7.16 -13.28 -7.14
CA PRO A 388 7.06 -11.83 -7.27
C PRO A 388 6.77 -11.37 -8.70
N ASP A 389 5.96 -10.32 -8.83
CA ASP A 389 5.78 -9.60 -10.09
C ASP A 389 6.98 -8.67 -10.38
N PRO A 390 7.36 -8.49 -11.66
CA PRO A 390 8.40 -7.55 -12.05
C PRO A 390 8.15 -6.11 -11.56
N GLY A 391 9.15 -5.52 -10.91
CA GLY A 391 9.13 -4.14 -10.41
C GLY A 391 8.38 -3.97 -9.07
N SER A 392 7.94 -5.06 -8.45
CA SER A 392 7.15 -5.01 -7.22
C SER A 392 7.96 -5.19 -5.94
N VAL A 393 9.20 -5.65 -6.03
CA VAL A 393 10.00 -6.02 -4.83
C VAL A 393 10.65 -4.79 -4.20
N VAL A 394 10.45 -4.63 -2.88
CA VAL A 394 11.10 -3.61 -2.06
C VAL A 394 11.72 -4.27 -0.84
N VAL A 395 12.96 -3.89 -0.54
CA VAL A 395 13.71 -4.38 0.62
C VAL A 395 14.14 -3.20 1.48
N ASP A 396 13.75 -3.21 2.75
CA ASP A 396 14.14 -2.22 3.75
C ASP A 396 15.05 -2.88 4.79
N TYR A 397 16.17 -2.22 5.12
CA TYR A 397 17.09 -2.68 6.16
C TYR A 397 17.60 -1.51 7.00
N MET A 398 17.90 -1.76 8.27
CA MET A 398 18.46 -0.75 9.17
C MET A 398 19.97 -0.93 9.34
N ALA A 399 20.72 0.17 9.22
CA ALA A 399 22.14 0.21 9.56
C ALA A 399 22.48 1.54 10.23
N GLN A 400 23.25 1.49 11.33
CA GLN A 400 23.62 2.66 12.14
C GLN A 400 22.39 3.49 12.60
N GLY A 401 21.26 2.84 12.89
CA GLY A 401 20.01 3.48 13.29
C GLY A 401 19.22 4.14 12.15
N LYS A 402 19.68 4.04 10.89
CA LYS A 402 19.00 4.59 9.71
C LYS A 402 18.42 3.50 8.82
N TRP A 403 17.21 3.72 8.29
CA TRP A 403 16.58 2.85 7.31
C TRP A 403 17.08 3.12 5.90
N TYR A 404 17.45 2.05 5.19
CA TYR A 404 17.84 2.05 3.79
C TYR A 404 16.85 1.20 3.00
N ARG A 405 16.51 1.66 1.78
CA ARG A 405 15.58 1.00 0.89
C ARG A 405 16.25 0.61 -0.42
N LEU A 406 16.05 -0.64 -0.84
CA LEU A 406 16.33 -1.15 -2.18
C LEU A 406 15.00 -1.37 -2.91
N LYS A 407 14.91 -0.94 -4.17
CA LYS A 407 13.75 -1.13 -5.03
C LYS A 407 14.13 -1.88 -6.30
N ASP A 408 13.24 -2.77 -6.73
CA ASP A 408 13.32 -3.46 -8.01
C ASP A 408 13.12 -2.50 -9.18
N ASP A 409 13.98 -2.61 -10.20
CA ASP A 409 13.91 -1.84 -11.44
C ASP A 409 13.08 -2.52 -12.53
N GLY A 410 12.44 -3.65 -12.23
CA GLY A 410 11.62 -4.39 -13.19
C GLY A 410 12.40 -5.40 -14.02
N ASN A 411 13.73 -5.32 -14.05
CA ASN A 411 14.62 -6.27 -14.74
C ASN A 411 15.26 -7.29 -13.79
N GLY A 412 14.78 -7.38 -12.55
CA GLY A 412 15.30 -8.31 -11.55
C GLY A 412 16.54 -7.79 -10.84
N VAL A 413 16.79 -6.48 -10.88
CA VAL A 413 17.90 -5.83 -10.16
C VAL A 413 17.33 -4.88 -9.12
N LEU A 414 17.72 -5.09 -7.85
CA LEU A 414 17.39 -4.17 -6.77
C LEU A 414 18.44 -3.06 -6.66
N ARG A 415 17.98 -1.81 -6.58
CA ARG A 415 18.81 -0.62 -6.47
C ARG A 415 18.38 0.23 -5.28
N GLY A 416 19.36 0.75 -4.55
CA GLY A 416 19.14 1.74 -3.49
C GLY A 416 20.31 2.72 -3.40
N ILE A 417 20.19 3.71 -2.50
CA ILE A 417 21.25 4.69 -2.23
C ILE A 417 22.51 3.99 -1.72
N SER A 418 22.33 2.93 -0.94
CA SER A 418 23.40 2.08 -0.42
C SER A 418 22.92 0.64 -0.48
N GLY A 419 23.68 -0.24 -1.12
CA GLY A 419 23.31 -1.64 -1.36
C GLY A 419 22.71 -1.91 -2.73
N SER A 420 22.70 -3.19 -3.10
CA SER A 420 22.19 -3.70 -4.36
C SER A 420 21.64 -5.11 -4.16
N GLY A 421 20.93 -5.64 -5.15
CA GLY A 421 20.45 -7.01 -5.08
C GLY A 421 19.95 -7.49 -6.42
N SER A 422 19.48 -8.72 -6.45
CA SER A 422 18.82 -9.28 -7.62
C SER A 422 17.67 -10.18 -7.21
N VAL A 423 16.61 -10.17 -8.01
CA VAL A 423 15.46 -11.06 -7.87
C VAL A 423 15.22 -11.81 -9.18
N ASP A 424 15.00 -13.10 -9.08
CA ASP A 424 14.56 -13.95 -10.18
C ASP A 424 13.05 -14.19 -10.03
N TYR A 425 12.25 -13.68 -10.97
CA TYR A 425 10.79 -13.79 -10.91
C TYR A 425 10.27 -15.20 -11.16
N GLY A 426 11.02 -16.03 -11.89
CA GLY A 426 10.62 -17.40 -12.22
C GLY A 426 10.80 -18.36 -11.04
N THR A 427 11.84 -18.14 -10.24
CA THR A 427 12.16 -18.98 -9.06
C THR A 427 11.80 -18.32 -7.73
N GLY A 428 11.56 -17.01 -7.71
CA GLY A 428 11.37 -16.22 -6.50
C GLY A 428 12.66 -16.02 -5.69
N SER A 429 13.82 -16.34 -6.26
CA SER A 429 15.11 -16.23 -5.56
C SER A 429 15.51 -14.77 -5.43
N LEU A 430 15.75 -14.32 -4.20
CA LEU A 430 16.14 -12.96 -3.88
C LEU A 430 17.51 -12.94 -3.20
N ILE A 431 18.43 -12.14 -3.74
CA ILE A 431 19.75 -11.84 -3.19
C ILE A 431 19.79 -10.37 -2.81
N ILE A 432 20.18 -10.09 -1.57
CA ILE A 432 20.28 -8.74 -1.01
C ILE A 432 21.72 -8.53 -0.58
N THR A 433 22.33 -7.45 -1.05
CA THR A 433 23.64 -6.96 -0.63
C THR A 433 23.45 -5.60 0.02
N CYS A 434 23.52 -5.54 1.35
CA CYS A 434 23.43 -4.29 2.09
C CYS A 434 24.69 -3.45 1.83
N GLY A 435 24.55 -2.14 1.68
CA GLY A 435 25.70 -1.24 1.48
C GLY A 435 26.46 -0.93 2.78
N ALA A 436 25.84 -1.19 3.93
CA ALA A 436 26.40 -1.08 5.27
C ALA A 436 25.96 -2.29 6.11
N LEU A 437 26.74 -2.64 7.13
CA LEU A 437 26.46 -3.80 7.98
C LEU A 437 25.17 -3.54 8.79
N PRO A 438 24.09 -4.33 8.59
CA PRO A 438 22.82 -4.08 9.28
C PRO A 438 22.95 -4.22 10.79
N ASP A 439 22.14 -3.50 11.56
CA ASP A 439 22.22 -3.50 13.03
C ASP A 439 21.68 -4.82 13.62
N ALA A 440 22.31 -5.31 14.69
CA ALA A 440 21.85 -6.53 15.36
C ALA A 440 20.51 -6.28 16.08
N ASP A 441 19.71 -7.33 16.22
CA ASP A 441 18.32 -7.31 16.72
C ASP A 441 17.36 -6.45 15.88
N THR A 442 17.70 -6.18 14.61
CA THR A 442 16.78 -5.61 13.62
C THR A 442 16.30 -6.65 12.62
N ALA A 443 15.43 -6.28 11.69
CA ALA A 443 14.98 -7.17 10.62
C ALA A 443 15.13 -6.50 9.26
N ILE A 444 15.54 -7.30 8.26
CA ILE A 444 15.41 -6.94 6.86
C ILE A 444 13.99 -7.24 6.45
N MET A 445 13.25 -6.22 6.05
CA MET A 445 11.85 -6.30 5.66
C MET A 445 11.75 -6.34 4.15
N ILE A 446 11.03 -7.31 3.62
CA ILE A 446 10.88 -7.52 2.18
C ILE A 446 9.40 -7.49 1.87
N ASN A 447 9.00 -6.68 0.89
CA ASN A 447 7.63 -6.56 0.42
C ASN A 447 7.56 -6.79 -1.09
N TRP A 448 6.56 -7.53 -1.58
CA TRP A 448 6.37 -7.77 -3.01
C TRP A 448 4.91 -8.04 -3.40
N GLY A 449 4.59 -7.87 -4.69
CA GLY A 449 3.29 -8.20 -5.28
C GLY A 449 3.30 -9.57 -5.98
N ASN A 450 2.14 -10.22 -6.10
CA ASN A 450 1.97 -11.53 -6.75
C ASN A 450 0.96 -11.45 -7.93
N PRO A 451 1.22 -12.11 -9.07
CA PRO A 451 0.31 -12.13 -10.23
C PRO A 451 -1.03 -12.86 -10.02
N ILE A 452 -1.14 -13.78 -9.05
CA ILE A 452 -2.30 -14.70 -8.92
C ILE A 452 -3.63 -13.99 -8.62
N GLU A 453 -3.61 -12.76 -8.09
CA GLU A 453 -4.82 -12.03 -7.72
C GLU A 453 -5.59 -11.42 -8.91
N TYR A 454 -4.99 -11.40 -10.10
CA TYR A 454 -5.62 -10.86 -11.31
C TYR A 454 -5.87 -11.95 -12.34
N ILE A 455 -7.07 -11.95 -12.91
CA ILE A 455 -7.38 -12.72 -14.11
C ILE A 455 -7.10 -11.81 -15.30
N ASN A 456 -6.03 -12.11 -16.03
CA ASN A 456 -5.76 -11.47 -17.30
C ASN A 456 -6.97 -11.65 -18.26
N ARG A 457 -7.47 -10.51 -18.76
CA ARG A 457 -8.56 -10.44 -19.76
C ARG A 457 -8.11 -9.89 -21.12
N GLY A 458 -6.83 -9.56 -21.32
CA GLY A 458 -6.33 -9.12 -22.62
C GLY A 458 -6.40 -10.25 -23.65
N GLY A 459 -6.57 -9.88 -24.92
CA GLY A 459 -6.76 -10.83 -26.03
C GLY A 459 -8.06 -11.65 -25.97
N LYS A 460 -8.88 -11.53 -24.91
CA LYS A 460 -10.20 -12.14 -24.85
C LYS A 460 -11.20 -11.18 -25.46
N THR A 461 -11.89 -11.63 -26.50
CA THR A 461 -13.05 -10.92 -27.03
C THR A 461 -14.09 -10.84 -25.91
N LEU A 462 -14.22 -9.68 -25.28
CA LEU A 462 -15.33 -9.41 -24.37
C LEU A 462 -16.58 -9.44 -25.23
N THR A 463 -17.28 -10.57 -25.25
CA THR A 463 -18.58 -10.71 -25.91
C THR A 463 -19.67 -9.99 -25.10
N ASN A 464 -19.40 -8.76 -24.65
CA ASN A 464 -20.48 -7.84 -24.28
C ASN A 464 -21.09 -7.38 -25.61
N ARG A 465 -21.90 -8.25 -26.21
CA ARG A 465 -22.78 -7.88 -27.29
C ARG A 465 -23.77 -6.87 -26.73
N PHE A 466 -23.98 -5.79 -27.46
CA PHE A 466 -25.09 -4.89 -27.20
C PHE A 466 -26.39 -5.71 -27.27
N VAL A 467 -27.14 -5.74 -26.17
CA VAL A 467 -28.46 -6.38 -26.09
C VAL A 467 -29.43 -5.33 -25.62
N LEU A 468 -30.41 -5.01 -26.47
CA LEU A 468 -31.52 -4.15 -26.11
C LEU A 468 -32.74 -5.04 -25.87
N ASN A 469 -33.23 -5.04 -24.62
CA ASN A 469 -34.51 -5.62 -24.29
C ASN A 469 -35.54 -4.50 -24.24
N HIS A 470 -36.58 -4.60 -25.07
CA HIS A 470 -37.66 -3.63 -25.13
C HIS A 470 -39.01 -4.35 -25.05
N THR A 471 -39.97 -3.74 -24.36
CA THR A 471 -41.35 -4.20 -24.33
C THR A 471 -42.22 -3.08 -24.85
N VAL A 472 -42.94 -3.34 -25.93
CA VAL A 472 -43.84 -2.35 -26.55
C VAL A 472 -45.01 -2.02 -25.61
N ALA A 473 -45.43 -0.75 -25.54
CA ALA A 473 -46.46 -0.30 -24.61
C ALA A 473 -47.82 -1.02 -24.82
N GLU A 474 -48.05 -1.42 -26.06
CA GLU A 474 -49.28 -2.02 -26.56
C GLU A 474 -49.33 -3.56 -26.34
N GLY A 475 -48.25 -4.13 -25.80
CA GLY A 475 -48.15 -5.49 -25.29
C GLY A 475 -48.30 -6.63 -26.32
N SER A 476 -48.32 -6.33 -27.63
CA SER A 476 -48.48 -7.36 -28.68
C SER A 476 -48.01 -6.89 -30.07
N ILE A 477 -47.39 -7.78 -30.84
CA ILE A 477 -46.82 -7.56 -32.18
C ILE A 477 -47.28 -8.67 -33.15
N ASN A 478 -47.80 -8.33 -34.33
CA ASN A 478 -48.23 -9.27 -35.36
C ASN A 478 -47.01 -9.98 -36.00
N PRO A 479 -47.01 -11.33 -36.10
CA PRO A 479 -45.90 -12.05 -36.73
C PRO A 479 -45.66 -11.62 -38.18
N GLY A 480 -44.40 -11.32 -38.50
CA GLY A 480 -43.89 -10.84 -39.79
C GLY A 480 -44.04 -9.33 -40.02
N SER A 481 -44.38 -8.55 -38.99
CA SER A 481 -44.64 -7.10 -39.12
C SER A 481 -43.59 -6.20 -38.46
N LEU A 482 -42.73 -6.74 -37.60
CA LEU A 482 -41.74 -5.99 -36.85
C LEU A 482 -40.59 -5.56 -37.76
N GLN A 483 -40.34 -4.25 -37.80
CA GLN A 483 -39.14 -3.65 -38.38
C GLN A 483 -38.43 -2.83 -37.32
N ILE A 484 -37.12 -3.05 -37.20
CA ILE A 484 -36.24 -2.35 -36.27
C ILE A 484 -35.28 -1.52 -37.11
N LYS A 485 -35.25 -0.21 -36.90
CA LYS A 485 -34.32 0.70 -37.61
C LYS A 485 -33.34 1.33 -36.62
N TRP A 486 -32.07 1.39 -37.02
CA TRP A 486 -31.00 2.00 -36.23
C TRP A 486 -29.91 2.57 -37.13
N TRP A 487 -29.09 3.48 -36.61
CA TRP A 487 -27.93 4.03 -37.32
C TRP A 487 -26.64 3.31 -36.92
N GLN A 488 -25.83 2.99 -37.93
CA GLN A 488 -24.52 2.39 -37.77
C GLN A 488 -23.57 2.87 -38.86
N GLY A 489 -22.40 3.38 -38.47
CA GLY A 489 -21.41 3.92 -39.41
C GLY A 489 -21.96 5.05 -40.29
N GLY A 490 -22.96 5.80 -39.81
CA GLY A 490 -23.64 6.83 -40.57
C GLY A 490 -24.61 6.32 -41.65
N GLN A 491 -25.02 5.04 -41.61
CA GLN A 491 -26.07 4.48 -42.45
C GLN A 491 -27.25 3.97 -41.59
N GLU A 492 -28.48 4.18 -42.05
CA GLU A 492 -29.68 3.57 -41.44
C GLU A 492 -29.78 2.11 -41.89
N LEU A 493 -29.75 1.20 -40.92
CA LEU A 493 -29.94 -0.23 -41.13
C LEU A 493 -31.33 -0.64 -40.65
N THR A 494 -31.85 -1.71 -41.25
CA THR A 494 -33.14 -2.29 -40.88
C THR A 494 -33.03 -3.80 -40.67
N ALA A 495 -33.66 -4.28 -39.60
CA ALA A 495 -33.86 -5.71 -39.32
C ALA A 495 -35.36 -5.99 -39.24
N THR A 496 -35.76 -7.19 -39.65
CA THR A 496 -37.14 -7.64 -39.75
C THR A 496 -37.32 -8.95 -39.02
N ASP A 497 -38.50 -9.18 -38.43
CA ASP A 497 -38.80 -10.52 -37.91
C ASP A 497 -39.14 -11.52 -39.02
N ASP A 498 -38.87 -12.80 -38.79
CA ASP A 498 -39.11 -13.90 -39.72
C ASP A 498 -40.53 -14.50 -39.64
N GLY A 499 -41.41 -13.92 -38.82
CA GLY A 499 -42.74 -14.44 -38.52
C GLY A 499 -42.77 -15.67 -37.60
N SER A 500 -41.61 -16.15 -37.15
CA SER A 500 -41.42 -17.35 -36.31
C SER A 500 -40.65 -17.03 -35.02
N GLY A 501 -40.54 -15.74 -34.67
CA GLY A 501 -39.95 -15.28 -33.42
C GLY A 501 -38.46 -14.93 -33.51
N ALA A 502 -37.79 -15.08 -34.66
CA ALA A 502 -36.41 -14.65 -34.84
C ALA A 502 -36.34 -13.29 -35.56
N ILE A 503 -35.43 -12.43 -35.11
CA ILE A 503 -35.11 -11.17 -35.78
C ILE A 503 -33.93 -11.41 -36.70
N THR A 504 -34.08 -11.04 -37.97
CA THR A 504 -33.11 -11.27 -39.03
C THR A 504 -32.89 -10.01 -39.88
N GLY A 505 -31.73 -9.92 -40.54
CA GLY A 505 -31.41 -8.81 -41.44
C GLY A 505 -30.30 -7.89 -40.93
N SER A 506 -29.51 -7.34 -41.87
CA SER A 506 -28.42 -6.38 -41.64
C SER A 506 -27.48 -6.74 -40.48
N ASP A 507 -27.07 -8.02 -40.40
CA ASP A 507 -26.21 -8.57 -39.34
C ASP A 507 -26.73 -8.36 -37.90
N ALA A 508 -28.03 -8.13 -37.72
CA ALA A 508 -28.69 -8.17 -36.43
C ALA A 508 -29.37 -9.53 -36.21
N GLY A 509 -29.23 -10.03 -34.98
CA GLY A 509 -30.00 -11.16 -34.47
C GLY A 509 -30.95 -10.70 -33.38
N GLY A 510 -31.78 -11.62 -32.91
CA GLY A 510 -32.65 -11.37 -31.78
C GLY A 510 -33.85 -12.28 -31.75
N THR A 511 -34.70 -12.08 -30.76
CA THR A 511 -35.96 -12.82 -30.62
C THR A 511 -37.11 -11.88 -30.30
N VAL A 512 -38.31 -12.23 -30.74
CA VAL A 512 -39.55 -11.50 -30.45
C VAL A 512 -40.62 -12.46 -29.94
N ILE A 513 -41.22 -12.11 -28.81
CA ILE A 513 -42.38 -12.81 -28.25
C ILE A 513 -43.63 -12.01 -28.60
N TYR A 514 -44.27 -12.36 -29.71
CA TYR A 514 -45.40 -11.64 -30.32
C TYR A 514 -46.55 -11.35 -29.34
N ALA A 515 -46.93 -12.31 -28.50
CA ALA A 515 -48.08 -12.18 -27.58
C ALA A 515 -47.86 -11.26 -26.37
N ARG A 516 -46.60 -10.92 -26.08
CA ARG A 516 -46.18 -10.01 -24.98
C ARG A 516 -45.57 -8.71 -25.51
N GLY A 517 -45.20 -8.70 -26.80
CA GLY A 517 -44.50 -7.60 -27.42
C GLY A 517 -43.11 -7.38 -26.82
N GLU A 518 -42.48 -8.45 -26.32
CA GLU A 518 -41.12 -8.43 -25.80
C GLU A 518 -40.14 -8.67 -26.96
N ILE A 519 -39.22 -7.75 -27.14
CA ILE A 519 -38.22 -7.73 -28.21
C ILE A 519 -36.85 -7.79 -27.55
N ARG A 520 -36.04 -8.75 -27.98
CA ARG A 520 -34.62 -8.83 -27.64
C ARG A 520 -33.81 -8.58 -28.91
N PHE A 521 -33.30 -7.38 -29.06
CA PHE A 521 -32.51 -6.95 -30.21
C PHE A 521 -31.01 -7.08 -29.92
N THR A 522 -30.28 -7.75 -30.81
CA THR A 522 -28.85 -8.03 -30.69
C THR A 522 -28.11 -7.76 -32.01
N PRO A 523 -27.76 -6.49 -32.31
CA PRO A 523 -26.96 -6.15 -33.48
C PRO A 523 -25.53 -6.70 -33.34
N ALA A 524 -24.89 -7.07 -34.45
CA ALA A 524 -23.51 -7.58 -34.44
C ALA A 524 -22.49 -6.54 -33.95
N VAL A 525 -22.74 -5.26 -34.22
CA VAL A 525 -21.93 -4.11 -33.81
C VAL A 525 -22.83 -3.10 -33.10
N THR A 526 -22.32 -2.45 -32.06
CA THR A 526 -23.07 -1.43 -31.30
C THR A 526 -23.55 -0.30 -32.23
N PRO A 527 -24.79 0.20 -32.08
CA PRO A 527 -25.27 1.40 -32.81
C PRO A 527 -24.40 2.64 -32.56
N ASP A 528 -24.48 3.63 -33.45
CA ASP A 528 -23.74 4.90 -33.33
C ASP A 528 -24.17 5.69 -32.08
N ASP A 529 -23.26 6.49 -31.52
CA ASP A 529 -23.54 7.35 -30.37
C ASP A 529 -24.67 8.34 -30.68
N GLY A 530 -25.69 8.42 -29.81
CA GLY A 530 -26.89 9.23 -30.01
C GLY A 530 -27.90 8.70 -31.05
N SER A 531 -27.73 7.47 -31.57
CA SER A 531 -28.71 6.85 -32.47
C SER A 531 -30.04 6.57 -31.77
N GLN A 532 -31.16 6.98 -32.39
CA GLN A 532 -32.50 6.52 -32.00
C GLN A 532 -32.78 5.14 -32.62
N ILE A 533 -33.38 4.24 -31.84
CA ILE A 533 -33.80 2.91 -32.32
C ILE A 533 -35.32 2.91 -32.39
N SER A 534 -35.88 2.72 -33.59
CA SER A 534 -37.33 2.71 -33.80
C SER A 534 -37.86 1.29 -34.05
N PHE A 535 -39.08 1.04 -33.56
CA PHE A 535 -39.77 -0.24 -33.67
C PHE A 535 -41.12 -0.03 -34.37
N GLU A 536 -41.18 -0.40 -35.65
CA GLU A 536 -42.41 -0.35 -36.43
C GLU A 536 -43.05 -1.74 -36.41
N TYR A 537 -44.34 -1.83 -36.08
CA TYR A 537 -45.04 -3.12 -36.03
C TYR A 537 -46.52 -2.98 -36.40
N GLU A 538 -47.25 -4.09 -36.48
CA GLU A 538 -48.71 -4.08 -36.46
C GLU A 538 -49.17 -4.74 -35.15
N GLN A 539 -50.07 -4.14 -34.38
CA GLN A 539 -50.60 -4.74 -33.14
C GLN A 539 -51.69 -5.82 -33.47
N PHE A 540 -52.14 -6.54 -32.45
CA PHE A 540 -53.32 -7.37 -32.47
C PHE A 540 -54.04 -7.35 -31.09
N ALA A 541 -55.36 -7.19 -31.08
CA ALA A 541 -56.28 -7.25 -29.95
C ALA A 541 -56.28 -8.61 -29.21
N LYS A 542 -55.98 -8.58 -27.91
CA LYS A 542 -55.82 -9.77 -27.06
C LYS A 542 -57.16 -10.38 -26.63
N VAL A 543 -57.35 -11.66 -26.90
CA VAL A 543 -58.50 -12.48 -26.49
C VAL A 543 -58.04 -13.51 -25.44
N ILE A 544 -58.32 -13.22 -24.17
CA ILE A 544 -57.99 -14.13 -23.08
C ILE A 544 -59.11 -15.15 -22.92
N HIS A 545 -58.77 -16.43 -22.95
CA HIS A 545 -59.67 -17.49 -22.55
C HIS A 545 -59.11 -18.23 -21.34
N SER A 546 -59.94 -19.02 -20.68
CA SER A 546 -59.51 -19.86 -19.57
C SER A 546 -60.13 -21.22 -19.76
N GLN A 547 -59.29 -22.19 -20.11
CA GLN A 547 -59.71 -23.57 -20.35
C GLN A 547 -59.08 -24.44 -19.27
N GLY A 548 -59.90 -25.05 -18.41
CA GLY A 548 -59.39 -26.04 -17.47
C GLY A 548 -58.92 -27.28 -18.22
N VAL A 549 -57.68 -27.70 -17.98
CA VAL A 549 -57.12 -28.98 -18.44
C VAL A 549 -56.83 -29.83 -17.20
N SER A 550 -57.37 -31.05 -17.15
CA SER A 550 -57.19 -31.98 -16.03
C SER A 550 -56.07 -32.98 -16.30
N SER A 551 -55.43 -33.49 -15.24
CA SER A 551 -54.34 -34.46 -15.38
C SER A 551 -54.82 -35.71 -16.14
N GLY A 552 -54.09 -36.08 -17.20
CA GLY A 552 -54.41 -37.22 -18.07
C GLY A 552 -55.08 -36.82 -19.39
N ASN A 553 -55.52 -35.56 -19.54
CA ASN A 553 -55.95 -35.01 -20.82
C ASN A 553 -54.80 -34.22 -21.45
N ASN A 554 -54.17 -34.83 -22.47
CA ASN A 554 -53.01 -34.24 -23.14
C ASN A 554 -53.40 -33.40 -24.36
N SER A 555 -54.69 -33.12 -24.57
CA SER A 555 -55.13 -32.29 -25.69
C SER A 555 -56.41 -31.53 -25.38
N PHE A 556 -56.55 -30.35 -25.98
CA PHE A 556 -57.80 -29.59 -26.01
C PHE A 556 -57.90 -28.81 -27.32
N THR A 557 -59.11 -28.34 -27.64
CA THR A 557 -59.37 -27.53 -28.84
C THR A 557 -59.68 -26.10 -28.42
N LEU A 558 -59.08 -25.13 -29.12
CA LEU A 558 -59.36 -23.72 -28.90
C LEU A 558 -60.80 -23.37 -29.33
N PRO A 559 -61.53 -22.55 -28.56
CA PRO A 559 -62.89 -22.11 -28.90
C PRO A 559 -63.02 -21.36 -30.23
N SER A 560 -61.93 -20.71 -30.67
CA SER A 560 -61.87 -19.94 -31.90
C SER A 560 -60.69 -20.41 -32.75
N PHE A 561 -60.98 -20.89 -33.96
CA PHE A 561 -60.02 -21.31 -34.99
C PHE A 561 -60.53 -20.84 -36.36
N PRO A 562 -59.67 -20.61 -37.36
CA PRO A 562 -58.23 -20.88 -37.39
C PRO A 562 -57.38 -19.90 -36.57
N VAL A 563 -56.24 -20.38 -36.06
CA VAL A 563 -55.25 -19.60 -35.29
C VAL A 563 -54.10 -19.23 -36.20
N LYS A 564 -53.60 -17.99 -36.11
CA LYS A 564 -52.43 -17.58 -36.88
C LYS A 564 -51.16 -18.20 -36.26
N PRO A 565 -50.24 -18.78 -37.05
CA PRO A 565 -48.96 -19.26 -36.53
C PRO A 565 -48.17 -18.20 -35.76
N GLY A 566 -47.56 -18.60 -34.63
CA GLY A 566 -46.71 -17.78 -33.75
C GLY A 566 -47.48 -16.91 -32.75
N THR A 567 -48.81 -17.00 -32.71
CA THR A 567 -49.65 -16.08 -31.91
C THR A 567 -50.16 -16.64 -30.59
N LEU A 568 -50.00 -17.95 -30.37
CA LEU A 568 -50.49 -18.61 -29.17
C LEU A 568 -49.49 -18.45 -28.01
N HIS A 569 -49.98 -18.04 -26.84
CA HIS A 569 -49.22 -18.05 -25.59
C HIS A 569 -50.05 -18.66 -24.46
N MET A 570 -49.43 -19.52 -23.66
CA MET A 570 -50.08 -20.28 -22.61
C MET A 570 -49.30 -20.22 -21.32
N GLN A 571 -50.02 -20.20 -20.19
CA GLN A 571 -49.43 -20.35 -18.88
C GLN A 571 -49.92 -21.66 -18.30
N MET A 572 -48.98 -22.55 -17.98
CA MET A 572 -49.28 -23.87 -17.44
C MET A 572 -48.74 -24.01 -16.04
N ASP A 573 -49.61 -24.43 -15.13
CA ASP A 573 -49.26 -24.71 -13.76
C ASP A 573 -48.99 -26.20 -13.61
N TYR A 574 -47.75 -26.55 -13.24
CA TYR A 574 -47.36 -27.91 -12.91
C TYR A 574 -47.36 -28.06 -11.39
N SER A 575 -48.16 -28.98 -10.88
CA SER A 575 -48.26 -29.26 -9.44
C SER A 575 -47.80 -30.68 -9.10
N GLY A 576 -47.05 -30.82 -8.00
CA GLY A 576 -46.56 -32.11 -7.51
C GLY A 576 -46.06 -31.98 -6.07
N HIS A 577 -46.33 -32.99 -5.23
CA HIS A 577 -45.89 -33.03 -3.81
C HIS A 577 -46.19 -31.75 -3.00
N GLY A 578 -47.32 -31.08 -3.26
CA GLY A 578 -47.73 -29.86 -2.55
C GLY A 578 -47.10 -28.55 -3.04
N TYR A 579 -46.32 -28.59 -4.12
CA TYR A 579 -45.74 -27.42 -4.77
C TYR A 579 -46.32 -27.21 -6.17
N THR A 580 -46.50 -25.95 -6.56
CA THR A 580 -46.97 -25.54 -7.89
C THR A 580 -45.94 -24.62 -8.53
N ARG A 581 -45.60 -24.87 -9.80
CA ARG A 581 -44.74 -24.01 -10.61
C ARG A 581 -45.44 -23.65 -11.92
N THR A 582 -45.54 -22.36 -12.20
CA THR A 582 -46.05 -21.84 -13.47
C THR A 582 -44.93 -21.81 -14.51
N VAL A 583 -45.22 -22.29 -15.71
CA VAL A 583 -44.34 -22.29 -16.89
C VAL A 583 -45.05 -21.56 -18.01
N ASP A 584 -44.35 -20.62 -18.64
CA ASP A 584 -44.82 -19.94 -19.84
C ASP A 584 -44.43 -20.75 -21.09
N LEU A 585 -45.41 -20.99 -21.95
CA LEU A 585 -45.26 -21.71 -23.22
C LEU A 585 -45.75 -20.81 -24.36
N HIS A 586 -45.08 -20.87 -25.49
CA HIS A 586 -45.48 -20.13 -26.69
C HIS A 586 -45.34 -21.01 -27.93
N ASP A 587 -46.04 -20.62 -28.99
CA ASP A 587 -46.00 -21.26 -30.30
C ASP A 587 -44.84 -20.71 -31.15
N ASP A 588 -44.06 -21.60 -31.77
CA ASP A 588 -42.91 -21.26 -32.61
C ASP A 588 -43.28 -20.84 -34.04
N GLY A 589 -44.57 -20.91 -34.40
CA GLY A 589 -45.04 -20.60 -35.75
C GLY A 589 -44.86 -21.73 -36.77
N ALA A 590 -44.24 -22.84 -36.38
CA ALA A 590 -44.08 -24.06 -37.17
C ALA A 590 -44.96 -25.22 -36.66
N GLY A 591 -45.89 -24.94 -35.75
CA GLY A 591 -46.83 -25.89 -35.18
C GLY A 591 -46.32 -26.55 -33.90
N HIS A 592 -45.19 -26.10 -33.33
CA HIS A 592 -44.68 -26.58 -32.05
C HIS A 592 -44.95 -25.57 -30.93
N ILE A 593 -45.18 -26.10 -29.75
CA ILE A 593 -45.27 -25.31 -28.52
C ILE A 593 -43.95 -25.50 -27.77
N ILE A 594 -43.24 -24.40 -27.54
CA ILE A 594 -41.91 -24.35 -26.95
C ILE A 594 -41.89 -23.47 -25.69
N CYS A 595 -40.78 -23.48 -24.96
CA CYS A 595 -40.57 -22.71 -23.74
C CYS A 595 -39.24 -21.93 -23.84
N ASP A 596 -39.25 -20.63 -23.53
CA ASP A 596 -38.04 -19.78 -23.65
C ASP A 596 -37.01 -20.04 -22.54
N PRO A 597 -35.69 -20.02 -22.85
CA PRO A 597 -34.64 -19.92 -21.84
C PRO A 597 -34.68 -18.55 -21.12
N PRO A 598 -34.36 -18.44 -19.80
CA PRO A 598 -33.54 -19.36 -19.02
C PRO A 598 -34.38 -20.26 -18.12
N LEU A 599 -35.54 -20.76 -18.58
CA LEU A 599 -36.11 -21.98 -18.00
C LEU A 599 -35.28 -23.22 -18.40
N ILE A 600 -33.96 -23.05 -18.34
CA ILE A 600 -32.96 -24.08 -18.19
C ILE A 600 -33.40 -24.99 -17.05
N THR A 601 -33.24 -26.29 -17.30
CA THR A 601 -33.07 -27.33 -16.29
C THR A 601 -32.09 -26.87 -15.21
N VAL A 602 -32.61 -26.25 -14.16
CA VAL A 602 -31.99 -26.36 -12.84
C VAL A 602 -32.79 -27.45 -12.16
N GLY A 603 -32.11 -28.55 -11.83
CA GLY A 603 -32.64 -29.61 -10.98
C GLY A 603 -32.95 -29.04 -9.60
N LYS A 604 -34.05 -28.31 -9.47
CA LYS A 604 -34.70 -28.06 -8.19
C LYS A 604 -35.88 -29.02 -8.16
N PRO A 605 -35.81 -30.07 -7.35
CA PRO A 605 -36.97 -30.89 -7.10
C PRO A 605 -38.09 -30.03 -6.52
N LEU A 606 -39.32 -30.47 -6.68
CA LEU A 606 -40.41 -30.05 -5.81
C LEU A 606 -40.14 -30.71 -4.44
N GLY A 607 -39.18 -30.16 -3.67
CA GLY A 607 -38.63 -30.72 -2.43
C GLY A 607 -37.11 -30.51 -2.29
N HIS A 608 -36.54 -30.85 -1.13
CA HIS A 608 -35.10 -30.77 -0.84
C HIS A 608 -34.30 -31.77 -1.71
N ASP A 609 -33.20 -31.33 -2.33
CA ASP A 609 -32.40 -32.07 -3.33
C ASP A 609 -31.94 -33.47 -2.88
N SER A 610 -31.88 -33.72 -1.58
CA SER A 610 -31.38 -34.96 -0.99
C SER A 610 -32.45 -35.94 -0.49
N TRP A 611 -33.75 -35.68 -0.67
CA TRP A 611 -34.81 -36.57 -0.18
C TRP A 611 -35.25 -37.58 -1.26
N GLU A 612 -35.32 -38.86 -0.88
CA GLU A 612 -35.91 -39.90 -1.73
C GLU A 612 -37.38 -39.55 -2.03
N GLY A 613 -37.77 -39.60 -3.32
CA GLY A 613 -39.12 -39.28 -3.80
C GLY A 613 -39.25 -37.94 -4.55
N SER A 614 -38.15 -37.21 -4.77
CA SER A 614 -38.20 -35.90 -5.39
C SER A 614 -38.49 -35.96 -6.91
N THR A 615 -39.62 -35.37 -7.34
CA THR A 615 -40.03 -35.33 -8.76
C THR A 615 -39.23 -34.27 -9.52
N LYS A 616 -38.55 -34.69 -10.60
CA LYS A 616 -37.88 -33.79 -11.56
C LYS A 616 -38.88 -33.40 -12.66
N ILE A 617 -39.09 -32.09 -12.85
CA ILE A 617 -39.79 -31.58 -14.03
C ILE A 617 -38.75 -31.36 -15.12
N THR A 618 -38.83 -32.17 -16.18
CA THR A 618 -38.10 -31.93 -17.42
C THR A 618 -39.07 -31.26 -18.38
N VAL A 619 -38.93 -29.95 -18.57
CA VAL A 619 -39.62 -29.26 -19.66
C VAL A 619 -38.91 -29.70 -20.94
N LEU A 620 -39.65 -30.36 -21.83
CA LEU A 620 -39.14 -30.75 -23.14
C LEU A 620 -38.90 -29.48 -23.98
N GLU A 621 -37.83 -29.46 -24.79
CA GLU A 621 -37.58 -28.37 -25.76
C GLU A 621 -38.81 -28.11 -26.65
N THR A 622 -39.60 -29.16 -26.91
CA THR A 622 -40.95 -29.09 -27.48
C THR A 622 -41.96 -29.65 -26.47
N ALA A 623 -42.77 -28.77 -25.89
CA ALA A 623 -43.81 -29.12 -24.91
C ALA A 623 -45.08 -29.70 -25.57
N GLY A 624 -45.31 -29.43 -26.86
CA GLY A 624 -46.50 -29.88 -27.57
C GLY A 624 -46.56 -29.45 -29.03
N THR A 625 -47.72 -29.66 -29.66
CA THR A 625 -48.02 -29.23 -31.03
C THR A 625 -49.38 -28.55 -31.11
N ILE A 626 -49.55 -27.62 -32.05
CA ILE A 626 -50.82 -26.99 -32.40
C ILE A 626 -51.14 -27.20 -33.89
N ASP A 627 -52.38 -27.59 -34.19
CA ASP A 627 -52.95 -27.49 -35.52
C ASP A 627 -53.71 -26.16 -35.65
N TYR A 628 -53.17 -25.28 -36.49
CA TYR A 628 -53.71 -23.94 -36.73
C TYR A 628 -55.11 -23.93 -37.34
N ASN A 629 -55.47 -24.94 -38.15
CA ASN A 629 -56.75 -24.96 -38.85
C ASN A 629 -57.88 -25.47 -37.95
N THR A 630 -57.56 -26.43 -37.09
CA THR A 630 -58.54 -27.04 -36.18
C THR A 630 -58.51 -26.45 -34.78
N GLY A 631 -57.47 -25.67 -34.45
CA GLY A 631 -57.23 -25.14 -33.10
C GLY A 631 -56.90 -26.24 -32.09
N GLN A 632 -56.58 -27.46 -32.54
CA GLN A 632 -56.29 -28.58 -31.66
C GLN A 632 -54.86 -28.46 -31.14
N ILE A 633 -54.71 -28.47 -29.82
CA ILE A 633 -53.42 -28.48 -29.14
C ILE A 633 -53.21 -29.84 -28.49
N PHE A 634 -52.00 -30.37 -28.60
CA PHE A 634 -51.55 -31.61 -27.97
C PHE A 634 -50.27 -31.35 -27.16
N PHE A 635 -50.18 -31.86 -25.94
CA PHE A 635 -49.00 -31.77 -25.07
C PHE A 635 -48.32 -33.12 -24.90
N TYR A 636 -46.99 -33.11 -24.92
CA TYR A 636 -46.18 -34.28 -24.62
C TYR A 636 -46.03 -34.43 -23.09
N GLY A 637 -47.12 -34.78 -22.40
CA GLY A 637 -47.15 -34.97 -20.93
C GLY A 637 -48.49 -34.59 -20.30
N THR A 638 -48.66 -34.83 -18.99
CA THR A 638 -49.86 -34.42 -18.24
C THR A 638 -49.84 -32.92 -17.95
N ALA A 639 -50.84 -32.16 -18.41
CA ALA A 639 -50.87 -30.70 -18.33
C ALA A 639 -52.09 -30.16 -17.54
N SER A 640 -51.93 -29.01 -16.87
CA SER A 640 -53.00 -28.14 -16.38
C SER A 640 -52.62 -26.67 -16.63
N GLY A 641 -53.50 -25.80 -17.13
CA GLY A 641 -53.14 -24.41 -17.47
C GLY A 641 -54.27 -23.51 -17.98
N LEU A 642 -53.93 -22.27 -18.35
CA LEU A 642 -54.79 -21.18 -18.81
C LEU A 642 -54.26 -20.63 -20.17
N VAL A 643 -55.15 -20.41 -21.15
CA VAL A 643 -54.78 -20.26 -22.58
C VAL A 643 -55.20 -18.91 -23.16
N LYS A 644 -54.26 -18.15 -23.75
CA LYS A 644 -54.51 -16.79 -24.28
C LYS A 644 -54.21 -16.77 -25.80
N TRP A 645 -55.09 -16.18 -26.63
CA TRP A 645 -54.84 -15.94 -28.08
C TRP A 645 -55.34 -14.53 -28.50
N ILE A 646 -55.13 -14.07 -29.73
CA ILE A 646 -55.19 -12.61 -30.06
C ILE A 646 -55.62 -12.40 -31.56
N GLU A 647 -56.25 -11.27 -31.93
CA GLU A 647 -56.86 -10.89 -33.25
C GLU A 647 -56.42 -9.48 -33.76
N LYS A 648 -56.19 -9.21 -35.06
CA LYS A 648 -55.33 -8.11 -35.62
C LYS A 648 -55.80 -6.61 -35.57
N GLN A 649 -54.88 -5.62 -35.32
CA GLN A 649 -55.01 -4.13 -35.57
C GLN A 649 -53.63 -3.36 -35.62
N MET A 650 -53.29 -2.47 -36.58
CA MET A 650 -51.91 -1.86 -36.70
C MET A 650 -51.55 -0.64 -35.77
N LYS A 651 -50.26 -0.45 -35.36
CA LYS A 651 -49.69 0.73 -34.62
C LYS A 651 -48.14 0.89 -34.67
N THR A 652 -47.56 2.10 -34.52
CA THR A 652 -46.10 2.39 -34.57
C THR A 652 -45.54 3.01 -33.26
N GLU A 653 -44.29 2.69 -32.85
CA GLU A 653 -43.67 3.20 -31.60
C GLU A 653 -42.16 3.57 -31.76
N THR A 654 -41.66 4.60 -31.06
CA THR A 654 -40.25 5.07 -31.11
C THR A 654 -39.63 5.05 -29.72
N VAL A 655 -38.39 4.55 -29.58
CA VAL A 655 -37.65 4.51 -28.30
C VAL A 655 -36.47 5.48 -28.35
N GLU A 656 -36.48 6.49 -27.48
CA GLU A 656 -35.31 7.34 -27.24
C GLU A 656 -34.37 6.63 -26.25
N VAL A 657 -33.10 6.46 -26.63
CA VAL A 657 -32.04 5.84 -25.81
C VAL A 657 -31.18 6.91 -25.18
#